data_AF-A0A944S5W5-F1
#
_entry.id   AF-A0A944S5W5-F1
#
_cell.length_a   1.000
_cell.length_b   1.000
_cell.length_c   1.000
_cell.angle_alpha   90.00
_cell.angle_beta   90.00
_cell.angle_gamma   90.00
#
_symmetry.space_group_name_H-M   'P 1'
#
loop_
_entity.id
_entity.type
_entity.pdbx_description
1 polymer ?
#
loop_
_entity_poly.entity_id
_entity_poly.type
_entity_poly.pdbx_seq_one_letter_code
_entity_poly.pdbx_strand_id
1 'polypeptide(L)'
;MNQPFRHKITTAFGRLLLPITGLLSLIWFLIRVVPRPSRAAYPCQAAAFPIASAFVLWMASAVASWAGLRQARLLFVRGRFGLAALALIVSLGAGTYAVLEGADPVSATPLAARFEPSEGANQPMGIGQGIFPGRVVWLHEPEAARWDGITGKWWTDDNTDPVLVAQMLSDGLQGLTGTTSDADAWVALFRHFNLTHDRGDVGYQAGEKIAAKFNFNQTNARSSGNESYTGPQLTLAFLHQLVDVAGVADTDITIYDATRAAPKPLIDAVRAVYPGVRFVAFVASSTGNIAHERGEQIAFSMPLTLERRGGNPTFVPKAADDATYLINVAIMKGHDLAGVTVAGKNLFGSISSDYAGGETTNNAPAAAGFHPYASVHDFGNGPSGTGDWDFAGRDMGTYNPIVDLIGHRDLGGKTLLYLVDALYSTRRQNEHLTNGDRFTTEPFGEKNWPSSIFLSQDPLAVDSVCLDFLTAEPTQSNVHGNVDNYLHEAAQADNPPSGLYYDPEGDGSTLNSLGVHEHWNNPVDRQYSGNLGIPGGIELFIPGQSPSTAITEARQVAATPTSWALGGYPNPFNPAVTITWSQPEAGAVRLAVFDAIGQRVALLHEADMTAGTYEATWDGTDDAGRPLASGVYMALLSGDGRRQRVTRLTLVR
;
A
#
# COMPACT_ATOMS: atom_id res chain seq x y z
N MET A 1 17.37 28.56 -28.05
CA MET A 1 18.17 27.97 -29.16
C MET A 1 17.38 26.78 -29.71
N ASN A 2 17.03 26.80 -31.00
CA ASN A 2 15.90 26.04 -31.57
C ASN A 2 16.13 24.51 -31.65
N GLN A 3 15.21 23.76 -31.02
CA GLN A 3 15.00 22.29 -31.03
C GLN A 3 14.95 21.58 -32.42
N PRO A 4 14.50 22.18 -33.55
CA PRO A 4 14.33 21.44 -34.81
C PRO A 4 15.65 21.03 -35.50
N PHE A 5 16.77 21.66 -35.17
CA PHE A 5 18.05 21.40 -35.84
C PHE A 5 18.81 20.20 -35.22
N ARG A 6 18.58 19.89 -33.94
CA ARG A 6 19.16 18.71 -33.26
C ARG A 6 18.51 17.41 -33.74
N HIS A 7 17.20 17.43 -34.04
CA HIS A 7 16.45 16.23 -34.43
C HIS A 7 16.84 15.65 -35.81
N LYS A 8 17.33 16.48 -36.74
CA LYS A 8 17.78 16.03 -38.07
C LYS A 8 19.19 15.42 -38.09
N ILE A 9 20.05 15.77 -37.14
CA ILE A 9 21.41 15.21 -37.04
C ILE A 9 21.39 13.87 -36.27
N THR A 10 20.51 13.73 -35.26
CA THR A 10 20.34 12.47 -34.51
C THR A 10 19.70 11.35 -35.34
N THR A 11 18.78 11.67 -36.26
CA THR A 11 18.10 10.68 -37.12
C THR A 11 19.00 10.09 -38.22
N ALA A 12 20.02 10.82 -38.69
CA ALA A 12 21.00 10.27 -39.64
C ALA A 12 22.06 9.40 -38.94
N PHE A 13 22.48 9.77 -37.72
CA PHE A 13 23.47 9.01 -36.94
C PHE A 13 22.88 7.74 -36.30
N GLY A 14 21.61 7.75 -35.90
CA GLY A 14 20.91 6.58 -35.35
C GLY A 14 20.75 5.41 -36.34
N ARG A 15 20.63 5.71 -37.64
CA ARG A 15 20.49 4.72 -38.73
C ARG A 15 21.74 3.87 -38.95
N LEU A 16 22.92 4.35 -38.56
CA LEU A 16 24.17 3.59 -38.67
C LEU A 16 24.47 2.73 -37.42
N LEU A 17 23.81 3.03 -36.29
CA LEU A 17 24.06 2.41 -35.00
C LEU A 17 23.17 1.20 -34.71
N LEU A 18 21.96 1.14 -35.29
CA LEU A 18 20.98 0.07 -35.06
C LEU A 18 21.51 -1.35 -35.29
N PRO A 19 22.33 -1.65 -36.33
CA PRO A 19 22.88 -2.99 -36.51
C PRO A 19 23.88 -3.38 -35.41
N ILE A 20 24.62 -2.40 -34.87
CA ILE A 20 25.65 -2.62 -33.86
C ILE A 20 25.00 -2.74 -32.48
N THR A 21 24.14 -1.78 -32.12
CA THR A 21 23.44 -1.79 -30.82
C THR A 21 22.45 -2.95 -30.74
N GLY A 22 21.70 -3.22 -31.81
CA GLY A 22 20.80 -4.37 -31.92
C GLY A 22 21.51 -5.71 -31.74
N LEU A 23 22.65 -5.90 -32.42
CA LEU A 23 23.45 -7.11 -32.30
C LEU A 23 24.06 -7.26 -30.90
N LEU A 24 24.59 -6.19 -30.32
CA LEU A 24 25.15 -6.21 -28.96
C LEU A 24 24.07 -6.50 -27.92
N SER A 25 22.88 -5.89 -28.04
CA SER A 25 21.73 -6.18 -27.17
C SER A 25 21.28 -7.63 -27.31
N LEU A 26 21.22 -8.18 -28.52
CA LEU A 26 20.87 -9.58 -28.75
C LEU A 26 21.90 -10.55 -28.15
N ILE A 27 23.19 -10.31 -28.38
CA ILE A 27 24.28 -11.12 -27.82
C ILE A 27 24.24 -11.09 -26.29
N TRP A 28 24.09 -9.89 -25.71
CA TRP A 28 24.05 -9.73 -24.27
C TRP A 28 22.83 -10.41 -23.64
N PHE A 29 21.65 -10.27 -24.27
CA PHE A 29 20.42 -10.94 -23.85
C PHE A 29 20.59 -12.46 -23.89
N LEU A 30 21.09 -13.02 -24.99
CA LEU A 30 21.28 -14.46 -25.14
C LEU A 30 22.30 -15.01 -24.11
N ILE A 31 23.43 -14.33 -23.91
CA ILE A 31 24.46 -14.76 -22.94
C ILE A 31 23.92 -14.78 -21.51
N ARG A 32 23.06 -13.81 -21.14
CA ARG A 32 22.60 -13.67 -19.75
C ARG A 32 21.36 -14.50 -19.46
N VAL A 33 20.42 -14.59 -20.39
CA VAL A 33 19.10 -15.18 -20.19
C VAL A 33 19.07 -16.68 -20.54
N VAL A 34 19.77 -17.15 -21.58
CA VAL A 34 19.74 -18.58 -21.96
C VAL A 34 20.23 -19.51 -20.82
N PRO A 35 21.30 -19.18 -20.06
CA PRO A 35 21.73 -20.03 -18.95
C PRO A 35 20.78 -20.02 -17.74
N ARG A 36 19.98 -18.95 -17.57
CA ARG A 36 18.99 -18.80 -16.47
C ARG A 36 17.84 -17.89 -16.93
N PRO A 37 16.71 -18.45 -17.38
CA PRO A 37 15.59 -17.69 -17.96
C PRO A 37 15.01 -16.60 -17.07
N SER A 38 15.04 -16.78 -15.74
CA SER A 38 14.55 -15.79 -14.77
C SER A 38 15.26 -14.42 -14.83
N ARG A 39 16.46 -14.35 -15.44
CA ARG A 39 17.21 -13.09 -15.59
C ARG A 39 16.61 -12.13 -16.61
N ALA A 40 15.65 -12.57 -17.43
CA ALA A 40 14.94 -11.70 -18.36
C ALA A 40 14.22 -10.55 -17.64
N ALA A 41 13.82 -10.75 -16.37
CA ALA A 41 13.15 -9.75 -15.54
C ALA A 41 14.09 -8.67 -14.96
N TYR A 42 15.41 -8.80 -15.11
CA TYR A 42 16.34 -7.79 -14.59
C TYR A 42 16.20 -6.48 -15.37
N PRO A 43 16.29 -5.29 -14.74
CA PRO A 43 16.05 -4.01 -15.39
C PRO A 43 16.88 -3.80 -16.68
N CYS A 44 18.12 -4.29 -16.65
CA CYS A 44 19.06 -4.15 -17.73
C CYS A 44 18.75 -5.11 -18.92
N GLN A 45 18.14 -6.27 -18.64
CA GLN A 45 17.68 -7.23 -19.65
C GLN A 45 16.32 -6.83 -20.23
N ALA A 46 15.43 -6.29 -19.39
CA ALA A 46 14.15 -5.72 -19.80
C ALA A 46 14.34 -4.55 -20.78
N ALA A 47 15.39 -3.73 -20.61
CA ALA A 47 15.76 -2.68 -21.55
C ALA A 47 16.40 -3.21 -22.85
N ALA A 48 17.17 -4.30 -22.79
CA ALA A 48 17.85 -4.88 -23.96
C ALA A 48 16.90 -5.66 -24.88
N PHE A 49 15.86 -6.26 -24.32
CA PHE A 49 14.96 -7.17 -25.03
C PHE A 49 14.20 -6.52 -26.20
N PRO A 50 13.60 -5.32 -26.06
CA PRO A 50 12.95 -4.63 -27.19
C PRO A 50 13.93 -4.31 -28.32
N ILE A 51 15.15 -3.88 -27.98
CA ILE A 51 16.20 -3.53 -28.94
C ILE A 51 16.67 -4.77 -29.71
N ALA A 52 16.87 -5.89 -29.01
CA ALA A 52 17.23 -7.17 -29.61
C ALA A 52 16.12 -7.72 -30.53
N SER A 53 14.85 -7.59 -30.11
CA SER A 53 13.70 -8.06 -30.87
C SER A 53 13.49 -7.25 -32.15
N ALA A 54 13.61 -5.92 -32.07
CA ALA A 54 13.57 -5.03 -33.23
C ALA A 54 14.68 -5.36 -34.24
N PHE A 55 15.89 -5.67 -33.76
CA PHE A 55 17.00 -6.08 -34.62
C PHE A 55 16.72 -7.41 -35.35
N VAL A 56 16.12 -8.40 -34.68
CA VAL A 56 15.76 -9.69 -35.30
C VAL A 56 14.69 -9.50 -36.38
N LEU A 57 13.65 -8.71 -36.11
CA LEU A 57 12.58 -8.41 -37.07
C LEU A 57 13.12 -7.64 -38.28
N TRP A 58 13.99 -6.67 -38.04
CA TRP A 58 14.69 -5.93 -39.11
C TRP A 58 15.53 -6.87 -39.99
N MET A 59 16.32 -7.76 -39.38
CA MET A 59 17.15 -8.72 -40.11
C MET A 59 16.30 -9.71 -40.92
N ALA A 60 15.23 -10.25 -40.33
CA ALA A 60 14.30 -11.15 -41.02
C ALA A 60 13.65 -10.47 -42.25
N SER A 61 13.25 -9.22 -42.10
CA SER A 61 12.64 -8.42 -43.16
C SER A 61 13.64 -8.09 -44.29
N ALA A 62 14.89 -7.80 -43.96
CA ALA A 62 15.96 -7.61 -44.94
C ALA A 62 16.26 -8.88 -45.74
N VAL A 63 16.33 -10.04 -45.07
CA VAL A 63 16.54 -11.35 -45.72
C VAL A 63 15.36 -11.70 -46.61
N ALA A 64 14.12 -11.48 -46.15
CA ALA A 64 12.90 -11.71 -46.94
C ALA A 64 12.84 -10.82 -48.18
N SER A 65 13.20 -9.54 -48.05
CA SER A 65 13.27 -8.61 -49.17
C SER A 65 14.31 -9.06 -50.21
N TRP A 66 15.52 -9.43 -49.77
CA TRP A 66 16.57 -9.96 -50.66
C TRP A 66 16.14 -11.25 -51.39
N ALA A 67 15.55 -12.20 -50.66
CA ALA A 67 15.07 -13.45 -51.23
C ALA A 67 13.96 -13.21 -52.26
N GLY A 68 13.05 -12.27 -51.98
CA GLY A 68 11.99 -11.83 -52.88
C GLY A 68 12.52 -11.19 -54.17
N LEU A 69 13.53 -10.31 -54.09
CA LEU A 69 14.18 -9.72 -55.28
C LEU A 69 14.85 -10.80 -56.14
N ARG A 70 15.52 -11.77 -55.50
CA ARG A 70 16.16 -12.89 -56.21
C ARG A 70 15.14 -13.76 -56.93
N GLN A 71 14.03 -14.09 -56.27
CA GLN A 71 12.92 -14.84 -56.86
C GLN A 71 12.25 -14.07 -58.01
N ALA A 72 11.97 -12.77 -57.83
CA ALA A 72 11.39 -11.92 -58.87
C ALA A 72 12.27 -11.93 -60.14
N ARG A 73 13.59 -11.81 -59.98
CA ARG A 73 14.54 -11.88 -61.10
C ARG A 73 14.51 -13.24 -61.81
N LEU A 74 14.48 -14.34 -61.06
CA LEU A 74 14.42 -15.69 -61.63
C LEU A 74 13.10 -15.96 -62.38
N LEU A 75 11.98 -15.51 -61.83
CA LEU A 75 10.64 -15.64 -62.43
C LEU A 75 10.51 -14.79 -63.70
N PHE A 76 11.13 -13.62 -63.70
CA PHE A 76 11.18 -12.73 -64.87
C PHE A 76 11.94 -13.37 -66.04
N VAL A 77 13.13 -13.92 -65.80
CA VAL A 77 13.91 -14.64 -66.84
C VAL A 77 13.17 -15.86 -67.39
N ARG A 78 12.28 -16.48 -66.58
CA ARG A 78 11.46 -17.63 -66.97
C ARG A 78 10.13 -17.26 -67.65
N GLY A 79 9.91 -15.98 -67.97
CA GLY A 79 8.70 -15.50 -68.65
C GLY A 79 7.42 -15.51 -67.79
N ARG A 80 7.54 -15.70 -66.47
CA ARG A 80 6.40 -15.74 -65.53
C ARG A 80 6.15 -14.36 -64.92
N PHE A 81 5.77 -13.41 -65.76
CA PHE A 81 5.71 -11.98 -65.41
C PHE A 81 4.75 -11.66 -64.25
N GLY A 82 3.58 -12.29 -64.18
CA GLY A 82 2.63 -12.07 -63.08
C GLY A 82 3.17 -12.49 -61.71
N LEU A 83 3.88 -13.62 -61.64
CA LEU A 83 4.51 -14.09 -60.41
C LEU A 83 5.76 -13.28 -60.04
N ALA A 84 6.49 -12.78 -61.04
CA ALA A 84 7.62 -11.88 -60.83
C ALA A 84 7.16 -10.54 -60.24
N ALA A 85 6.05 -9.99 -60.72
CA ALA A 85 5.46 -8.75 -60.18
C ALA A 85 5.01 -8.95 -58.72
N LEU A 86 4.34 -10.07 -58.40
CA LEU A 86 3.94 -10.39 -57.03
C LEU A 86 5.14 -10.51 -56.08
N ALA A 87 6.20 -11.22 -56.48
CA ALA A 87 7.42 -11.35 -55.69
C ALA A 87 8.12 -10.00 -55.46
N LEU A 88 8.06 -9.10 -56.44
CA LEU A 88 8.60 -7.73 -56.32
C LEU A 88 7.78 -6.90 -55.32
N ILE A 89 6.44 -6.97 -55.36
CA ILE A 89 5.56 -6.27 -54.41
C ILE A 89 5.81 -6.74 -52.98
N VAL A 90 5.90 -8.05 -52.76
CA VAL A 90 6.18 -8.63 -51.43
C VAL A 90 7.56 -8.18 -50.92
N SER A 91 8.57 -8.16 -51.81
CA SER A 91 9.91 -7.71 -51.46
C SER A 91 9.98 -6.22 -51.14
N LEU A 92 9.27 -5.38 -51.90
CA LEU A 92 9.15 -3.94 -51.66
C LEU A 92 8.43 -3.69 -50.33
N GLY A 93 7.37 -4.43 -50.01
CA GLY A 93 6.65 -4.36 -48.74
C GLY A 93 7.54 -4.74 -47.54
N ALA A 94 8.27 -5.85 -47.62
CA ALA A 94 9.21 -6.26 -46.58
C ALA A 94 10.37 -5.26 -46.42
N GLY A 95 10.85 -4.69 -47.53
CA GLY A 95 11.92 -3.67 -47.53
C GLY A 95 11.45 -2.33 -46.96
N THR A 96 10.23 -1.88 -47.27
CA THR A 96 9.65 -0.67 -46.67
C THR A 96 9.38 -0.86 -45.19
N TYR A 97 8.87 -2.03 -44.78
CA TYR A 97 8.69 -2.38 -43.37
C TYR A 97 10.03 -2.33 -42.60
N ALA A 98 11.09 -2.93 -43.15
CA ALA A 98 12.44 -2.88 -42.55
C ALA A 98 13.00 -1.45 -42.42
N VAL A 99 12.70 -0.56 -43.36
CA VAL A 99 13.20 0.83 -43.36
C VAL A 99 12.36 1.73 -42.44
N LEU A 100 11.04 1.52 -42.36
CA LEU A 100 10.13 2.32 -41.55
C LEU A 100 10.21 1.95 -40.06
N GLU A 101 10.24 0.66 -39.71
CA GLU A 101 10.44 0.24 -38.31
C GLU A 101 11.88 0.48 -37.82
N GLY A 102 12.88 0.42 -38.71
CA GLY A 102 14.27 0.72 -38.34
C GLY A 102 14.56 2.23 -38.17
N ALA A 103 13.61 3.11 -38.53
CA ALA A 103 13.79 4.56 -38.52
C ALA A 103 13.15 5.25 -37.30
N ASP A 104 12.18 4.61 -36.65
CA ASP A 104 11.67 5.06 -35.37
C ASP A 104 12.30 4.19 -34.28
N PRO A 105 13.21 4.71 -33.43
CA PRO A 105 13.42 4.05 -32.15
C PRO A 105 12.02 3.95 -31.56
N VAL A 106 11.57 2.72 -31.32
CA VAL A 106 10.31 2.43 -30.61
C VAL A 106 10.20 3.51 -29.56
N SER A 107 9.28 4.45 -29.78
CA SER A 107 8.87 5.40 -28.75
C SER A 107 8.08 4.54 -27.78
N ALA A 108 8.82 3.67 -27.08
CA ALA A 108 8.47 3.28 -25.75
C ALA A 108 8.47 4.61 -25.05
N THR A 109 7.28 5.23 -24.99
CA THR A 109 6.90 5.97 -23.80
C THR A 109 7.47 5.13 -22.66
N PRO A 110 8.46 5.61 -21.92
CA PRO A 110 9.02 4.80 -20.84
C PRO A 110 7.81 4.32 -20.04
N LEU A 111 7.63 3.00 -19.89
CA LEU A 111 6.72 2.53 -18.86
C LEU A 111 7.11 3.31 -17.62
N ALA A 112 6.16 4.03 -17.02
CA ALA A 112 6.44 4.78 -15.81
C ALA A 112 7.20 3.83 -14.87
N ALA A 113 8.34 4.30 -14.33
CA ALA A 113 9.12 3.48 -13.43
C ALA A 113 8.18 2.99 -12.32
N ARG A 114 8.26 1.70 -11.98
CA ARG A 114 7.48 1.16 -10.86
C ARG A 114 7.75 1.99 -9.62
N PHE A 115 6.75 2.05 -8.74
CA PHE A 115 6.95 2.69 -7.45
C PHE A 115 8.17 2.09 -6.73
N GLU A 116 9.00 2.97 -6.19
CA GLU A 116 10.12 2.64 -5.33
C GLU A 116 10.06 3.58 -4.12
N PRO A 117 10.09 3.06 -2.87
CA PRO A 117 10.07 3.87 -1.66
C PRO A 117 11.22 4.87 -1.62
N SER A 118 10.93 6.11 -1.23
CA SER A 118 11.90 7.22 -1.26
C SER A 118 12.94 7.16 -0.13
N GLU A 119 12.53 6.62 1.00
CA GLU A 119 13.25 6.43 2.25
C GLU A 119 13.98 5.08 2.31
N GLY A 120 13.58 4.14 1.45
CA GLY A 120 14.11 2.78 1.40
C GLY A 120 13.44 1.84 2.41
N ALA A 121 14.02 0.65 2.56
CA ALA A 121 13.46 -0.39 3.42
C ALA A 121 13.72 -0.11 4.92
N ASN A 122 12.78 -0.56 5.74
CA ASN A 122 12.89 -0.60 7.20
C ASN A 122 13.23 0.75 7.85
N GLN A 123 12.53 1.80 7.40
CA GLN A 123 12.60 3.15 7.96
C GLN A 123 11.23 3.54 8.56
N PRO A 124 10.87 3.06 9.76
CA PRO A 124 9.57 3.33 10.36
C PRO A 124 9.38 4.81 10.68
N MET A 125 8.21 5.33 10.30
CA MET A 125 7.73 6.66 10.65
C MET A 125 6.33 6.59 11.25
N GLY A 126 6.03 7.54 12.14
CA GLY A 126 4.79 7.56 12.90
C GLY A 126 4.80 6.63 14.12
N ILE A 127 3.59 6.37 14.64
CA ILE A 127 3.35 5.65 15.88
C ILE A 127 2.35 4.54 15.61
N GLY A 128 2.78 3.29 15.79
CA GLY A 128 1.95 2.12 15.58
C GLY A 128 0.72 2.10 16.49
N GLN A 129 -0.42 1.65 15.95
CA GLN A 129 -1.70 1.54 16.66
C GLN A 129 -2.14 0.08 16.84
N GLY A 130 -3.08 -0.15 17.76
CA GLY A 130 -3.70 -1.46 18.03
C GLY A 130 -3.20 -2.16 19.30
N ILE A 131 -3.81 -3.31 19.60
CA ILE A 131 -3.41 -4.20 20.73
C ILE A 131 -1.92 -4.55 20.65
N PHE A 132 -1.45 -4.85 19.43
CA PHE A 132 -0.04 -4.93 19.10
C PHE A 132 0.28 -3.80 18.11
N PRO A 133 0.92 -2.71 18.57
CA PRO A 133 1.21 -1.54 17.75
C PRO A 133 1.86 -1.90 16.40
N GLY A 134 1.23 -1.49 15.30
CA GLY A 134 1.76 -1.70 13.94
C GLY A 134 1.65 -3.13 13.40
N ARG A 135 0.91 -4.02 14.08
CA ARG A 135 0.71 -5.40 13.60
C ARG A 135 -0.26 -5.45 12.42
N VAL A 136 0.17 -6.13 11.36
CA VAL A 136 -0.68 -6.55 10.25
C VAL A 136 -0.66 -8.06 10.17
N VAL A 137 -1.83 -8.69 10.30
CA VAL A 137 -1.95 -10.14 10.14
C VAL A 137 -2.22 -10.45 8.68
N TRP A 138 -1.43 -11.34 8.09
CA TRP A 138 -1.61 -11.81 6.72
C TRP A 138 -1.88 -13.31 6.70
N LEU A 139 -2.99 -13.68 6.05
CA LEU A 139 -3.41 -15.06 5.81
C LEU A 139 -3.39 -15.31 4.31
N HIS A 140 -2.85 -16.44 3.90
CA HIS A 140 -2.88 -16.90 2.52
C HIS A 140 -3.27 -18.39 2.48
N GLU A 141 -4.36 -18.69 1.78
CA GLU A 141 -4.85 -20.06 1.57
C GLU A 141 -5.16 -20.24 0.08
N PRO A 142 -4.27 -20.88 -0.70
CA PRO A 142 -4.43 -21.03 -2.16
C PRO A 142 -5.76 -21.64 -2.61
N GLU A 143 -6.38 -22.50 -1.80
CA GLU A 143 -7.62 -23.17 -2.16
C GLU A 143 -8.88 -22.36 -1.81
N ALA A 144 -8.73 -21.22 -1.11
CA ALA A 144 -9.84 -20.34 -0.74
C ALA A 144 -10.46 -19.66 -1.97
N ALA A 145 -9.68 -19.32 -2.99
CA ALA A 145 -10.13 -18.69 -4.23
C ALA A 145 -9.64 -19.48 -5.46
N ARG A 146 -10.54 -20.27 -6.06
CA ARG A 146 -10.22 -21.28 -7.08
C ARG A 146 -10.85 -21.06 -8.45
N TRP A 147 -11.54 -19.93 -8.63
CA TRP A 147 -12.22 -19.61 -9.89
C TRP A 147 -11.29 -19.71 -11.10
N ASP A 148 -11.66 -20.55 -12.07
CA ASP A 148 -10.90 -20.80 -13.29
C ASP A 148 -11.00 -19.68 -14.35
N GLY A 149 -11.78 -18.63 -14.06
CA GLY A 149 -12.05 -17.51 -14.96
C GLY A 149 -13.14 -17.77 -16.00
N ILE A 150 -13.75 -18.96 -15.99
CA ILE A 150 -14.64 -19.45 -17.05
C ILE A 150 -15.93 -20.04 -16.47
N THR A 151 -15.81 -20.98 -15.54
CA THR A 151 -16.90 -21.80 -14.99
C THR A 151 -17.56 -21.07 -13.82
N GLY A 152 -18.86 -20.80 -13.95
CA GLY A 152 -19.63 -20.12 -12.91
C GLY A 152 -19.13 -18.70 -12.65
N LYS A 153 -19.29 -18.24 -11.40
CA LYS A 153 -18.88 -16.90 -10.95
C LYS A 153 -17.90 -17.01 -9.80
N TRP A 154 -16.93 -16.10 -9.75
CA TRP A 154 -15.92 -16.10 -8.69
C TRP A 154 -16.56 -16.09 -7.30
N TRP A 155 -17.64 -15.33 -7.12
CA TRP A 155 -18.37 -15.15 -5.86
C TRP A 155 -19.31 -16.31 -5.47
N THR A 156 -19.28 -17.44 -6.19
CA THR A 156 -20.07 -18.65 -5.82
C THR A 156 -19.23 -19.60 -4.97
N ASP A 157 -19.89 -20.38 -4.12
CA ASP A 157 -19.20 -21.33 -3.21
C ASP A 157 -18.39 -22.40 -3.95
N ASP A 158 -18.77 -22.74 -5.19
CA ASP A 158 -17.99 -23.65 -6.05
C ASP A 158 -16.62 -23.07 -6.41
N ASN A 159 -16.44 -21.75 -6.33
CA ASN A 159 -15.27 -21.01 -6.79
C ASN A 159 -14.54 -20.23 -5.69
N THR A 160 -15.22 -19.92 -4.59
CA THR A 160 -14.65 -19.33 -3.36
C THR A 160 -15.10 -20.17 -2.19
N ASP A 161 -14.17 -20.74 -1.43
CA ASP A 161 -14.51 -21.69 -0.36
C ASP A 161 -15.00 -20.97 0.90
N PRO A 162 -16.27 -21.13 1.31
CA PRO A 162 -16.78 -20.43 2.48
C PRO A 162 -16.15 -20.93 3.79
N VAL A 163 -15.73 -22.19 3.87
CA VAL A 163 -15.15 -22.78 5.09
C VAL A 163 -13.72 -22.30 5.29
N LEU A 164 -12.90 -22.33 4.23
CA LEU A 164 -11.54 -21.83 4.31
C LEU A 164 -11.50 -20.33 4.58
N VAL A 165 -12.36 -19.54 3.91
CA VAL A 165 -12.45 -18.09 4.14
C VAL A 165 -12.87 -17.78 5.58
N ALA A 166 -13.81 -18.53 6.15
CA ALA A 166 -14.18 -18.38 7.56
C ALA A 166 -13.03 -18.74 8.52
N GLN A 167 -12.29 -19.80 8.24
CA GLN A 167 -11.11 -20.19 9.02
C GLN A 167 -10.02 -19.12 8.96
N MET A 168 -9.71 -18.59 7.77
CA MET A 168 -8.73 -17.50 7.61
C MET A 168 -9.12 -16.28 8.44
N LEU A 169 -10.41 -15.90 8.46
CA LEU A 169 -10.87 -14.77 9.27
C LEU A 169 -10.73 -15.06 10.78
N SER A 170 -11.09 -16.26 11.24
CA SER A 170 -10.92 -16.70 12.64
C SER A 170 -9.45 -16.66 13.07
N ASP A 171 -8.55 -17.28 12.31
CA ASP A 171 -7.11 -17.27 12.57
C ASP A 171 -6.54 -15.84 12.54
N GLY A 172 -7.07 -15.00 11.66
CA GLY A 172 -6.73 -13.59 11.54
C GLY A 172 -7.08 -12.79 12.80
N LEU A 173 -8.30 -12.92 13.31
CA LEU A 173 -8.76 -12.24 14.52
C LEU A 173 -7.97 -12.69 15.75
N GLN A 174 -7.73 -14.00 15.88
CA GLN A 174 -6.92 -14.56 16.97
C GLN A 174 -5.46 -14.10 16.87
N GLY A 175 -4.87 -14.09 15.68
CA GLY A 175 -3.51 -13.59 15.46
C GLY A 175 -3.36 -12.08 15.74
N LEU A 176 -4.39 -11.30 15.39
CA LEU A 176 -4.38 -9.85 15.59
C LEU A 176 -4.45 -9.48 17.07
N THR A 177 -5.18 -10.29 17.85
CA THR A 177 -5.45 -10.03 19.28
C THR A 177 -4.58 -10.86 20.21
N GLY A 178 -3.86 -11.86 19.69
CA GLY A 178 -3.03 -12.78 20.46
C GLY A 178 -3.85 -13.74 21.34
N THR A 179 -5.14 -13.90 21.07
CA THR A 179 -6.04 -14.80 21.80
C THR A 179 -6.08 -16.18 21.13
N THR A 180 -6.75 -17.13 21.78
CA THR A 180 -6.92 -18.51 21.27
C THR A 180 -8.38 -18.86 20.98
N SER A 181 -9.26 -17.86 20.97
CA SER A 181 -10.67 -18.02 20.66
C SER A 181 -11.23 -16.75 20.02
N ASP A 182 -12.17 -16.92 19.10
CA ASP A 182 -12.80 -15.79 18.41
C ASP A 182 -13.59 -14.88 19.37
N ALA A 183 -14.25 -15.46 20.38
CA ALA A 183 -14.98 -14.70 21.39
C ALA A 183 -14.04 -13.79 22.21
N ASP A 184 -12.90 -14.32 22.65
CA ASP A 184 -11.90 -13.53 23.37
C ASP A 184 -11.27 -12.47 22.46
N ALA A 185 -11.08 -12.78 21.17
CA ALA A 185 -10.60 -11.80 20.19
C ALA A 185 -11.53 -10.58 20.09
N TRP A 186 -12.84 -10.79 19.96
CA TRP A 186 -13.81 -9.69 19.92
C TRP A 186 -13.87 -8.91 21.23
N VAL A 187 -13.83 -9.59 22.38
CA VAL A 187 -13.74 -8.91 23.68
C VAL A 187 -12.50 -8.01 23.74
N ALA A 188 -11.34 -8.50 23.27
CA ALA A 188 -10.10 -7.74 23.26
C ALA A 188 -10.18 -6.53 22.33
N LEU A 189 -10.73 -6.69 21.12
CA LEU A 189 -10.89 -5.59 20.15
C LEU A 189 -11.77 -4.47 20.72
N PHE A 190 -12.97 -4.80 21.21
CA PHE A 190 -13.89 -3.79 21.76
C PHE A 190 -13.34 -3.12 23.01
N ARG A 191 -12.75 -3.89 23.93
CA ARG A 191 -12.12 -3.32 25.14
C ARG A 191 -10.97 -2.39 24.80
N HIS A 192 -10.08 -2.82 23.91
CA HIS A 192 -8.95 -1.99 23.50
C HIS A 192 -9.44 -0.68 22.88
N PHE A 193 -10.40 -0.75 21.95
CA PHE A 193 -10.97 0.45 21.34
C PHE A 193 -11.63 1.36 22.38
N ASN A 194 -12.48 0.83 23.25
CA ASN A 194 -13.18 1.64 24.25
C ASN A 194 -12.19 2.29 25.24
N LEU A 195 -11.13 1.59 25.61
CA LEU A 195 -10.08 2.12 26.48
C LEU A 195 -9.31 3.26 25.81
N THR A 196 -8.99 3.15 24.52
CA THR A 196 -8.21 4.17 23.79
C THR A 196 -9.04 5.34 23.27
N HIS A 197 -10.37 5.28 23.39
CA HIS A 197 -11.31 6.31 22.94
C HIS A 197 -12.13 6.89 24.09
N ASP A 198 -11.58 6.91 25.31
CA ASP A 198 -12.20 7.50 26.52
C ASP A 198 -13.60 6.94 26.88
N ARG A 199 -13.87 5.69 26.49
CA ARG A 199 -15.13 4.97 26.79
C ARG A 199 -14.98 3.94 27.91
N GLY A 200 -13.78 3.83 28.47
CA GLY A 200 -13.45 2.95 29.60
C GLY A 200 -13.13 1.50 29.21
N ASP A 201 -12.72 0.69 30.18
CA ASP A 201 -12.39 -0.73 29.98
C ASP A 201 -13.64 -1.62 29.98
N VAL A 202 -14.45 -1.47 28.94
CA VAL A 202 -15.68 -2.24 28.72
C VAL A 202 -15.68 -2.86 27.34
N GLY A 203 -16.27 -4.04 27.19
CA GLY A 203 -16.53 -4.63 25.87
C GLY A 203 -17.72 -3.97 25.16
N TYR A 204 -18.14 -4.55 24.05
CA TYR A 204 -19.37 -4.16 23.35
C TYR A 204 -20.58 -4.09 24.29
N GLN A 205 -21.42 -3.07 24.13
CA GLN A 205 -22.71 -2.93 24.82
C GLN A 205 -23.86 -3.12 23.84
N ALA A 206 -24.88 -3.88 24.24
CA ALA A 206 -26.04 -4.15 23.40
C ALA A 206 -26.72 -2.86 22.92
N GLY A 207 -26.98 -2.77 21.62
CA GLY A 207 -27.56 -1.58 20.97
C GLY A 207 -26.53 -0.58 20.44
N GLU A 208 -25.24 -0.78 20.71
CA GLU A 208 -24.18 -0.03 20.03
C GLU A 208 -24.13 -0.44 18.56
N LYS A 209 -24.09 0.56 17.68
CA LYS A 209 -24.23 0.36 16.23
C LYS A 209 -22.87 0.16 15.57
N ILE A 210 -22.82 -0.74 14.59
CA ILE A 210 -21.64 -0.97 13.75
C ILE A 210 -21.96 -0.56 12.32
N ALA A 211 -21.19 0.39 11.79
CA ALA A 211 -21.13 0.63 10.36
C ALA A 211 -19.95 -0.13 9.76
N ALA A 212 -20.12 -0.75 8.61
CA ALA A 212 -19.06 -1.43 7.89
C ALA A 212 -18.92 -0.82 6.49
N LYS A 213 -17.81 -0.13 6.24
CA LYS A 213 -17.51 0.45 4.94
C LYS A 213 -16.97 -0.63 4.01
N PHE A 214 -17.79 -1.11 3.10
CA PHE A 214 -17.39 -2.11 2.12
C PHE A 214 -16.91 -1.46 0.83
N ASN A 215 -15.92 -2.05 0.16
CA ASN A 215 -15.47 -1.55 -1.13
C ASN A 215 -16.34 -2.09 -2.27
N PHE A 216 -17.11 -1.19 -2.87
CA PHE A 216 -18.02 -1.49 -3.99
C PHE A 216 -17.62 -0.75 -5.28
N ASN A 217 -16.35 -0.33 -5.42
CA ASN A 217 -15.87 0.62 -6.45
C ASN A 217 -16.30 0.26 -7.90
N GLN A 218 -16.45 -1.01 -8.24
CA GLN A 218 -16.85 -1.43 -9.59
C GLN A 218 -18.36 -1.70 -9.76
N THR A 219 -19.11 -1.75 -8.66
CA THR A 219 -20.47 -2.28 -8.65
C THR A 219 -21.54 -1.20 -8.72
N ASN A 220 -22.71 -1.60 -9.20
CA ASN A 220 -23.95 -0.85 -9.10
C ASN A 220 -25.12 -1.80 -8.77
N ALA A 221 -26.32 -1.26 -8.61
CA ALA A 221 -27.48 -2.04 -8.19
C ALA A 221 -27.90 -3.18 -9.15
N ARG A 222 -27.38 -3.19 -10.39
CA ARG A 222 -27.61 -4.24 -11.40
C ARG A 222 -26.43 -5.21 -11.56
N SER A 223 -25.33 -4.98 -10.83
CA SER A 223 -24.13 -5.82 -10.91
C SER A 223 -24.43 -7.26 -10.49
N SER A 224 -23.99 -8.18 -11.35
CA SER A 224 -24.18 -9.63 -11.24
C SER A 224 -23.10 -10.42 -12.01
N GLY A 225 -22.07 -9.72 -12.50
CA GLY A 225 -21.02 -10.28 -13.33
C GLY A 225 -19.77 -10.59 -12.52
N ASN A 226 -18.61 -10.30 -13.13
CA ASN A 226 -17.29 -10.55 -12.56
C ASN A 226 -16.65 -9.25 -12.07
N GLU A 227 -17.45 -8.28 -11.65
CA GLU A 227 -16.96 -7.11 -10.95
C GLU A 227 -16.18 -7.52 -9.70
N SER A 228 -15.10 -6.79 -9.38
CA SER A 228 -14.29 -6.90 -8.17
C SER A 228 -14.90 -6.03 -7.08
N TYR A 229 -15.34 -6.70 -6.02
CA TYR A 229 -15.89 -6.14 -4.79
C TYR A 229 -15.66 -7.17 -3.66
N THR A 230 -15.92 -6.79 -2.41
CA THR A 230 -15.82 -7.74 -1.29
C THR A 230 -16.84 -8.88 -1.43
N GLY A 231 -16.37 -10.13 -1.45
CA GLY A 231 -17.19 -11.29 -1.80
C GLY A 231 -18.23 -11.72 -0.76
N PRO A 232 -19.28 -12.48 -1.14
CA PRO A 232 -20.28 -13.00 -0.21
C PRO A 232 -19.71 -13.87 0.91
N GLN A 233 -18.71 -14.72 0.61
CA GLN A 233 -18.14 -15.67 1.57
C GLN A 233 -17.44 -14.95 2.72
N LEU A 234 -16.57 -13.99 2.42
CA LEU A 234 -15.92 -13.17 3.45
C LEU A 234 -16.94 -12.31 4.21
N THR A 235 -17.96 -11.79 3.52
CA THR A 235 -19.02 -11.00 4.16
C THR A 235 -19.82 -11.84 5.16
N LEU A 236 -20.19 -13.08 4.80
CA LEU A 236 -20.92 -13.98 5.68
C LEU A 236 -20.06 -14.45 6.85
N ALA A 237 -18.78 -14.75 6.63
CA ALA A 237 -17.84 -15.06 7.70
C ALA A 237 -17.69 -13.89 8.69
N PHE A 238 -17.57 -12.66 8.16
CA PHE A 238 -17.52 -11.44 8.95
C PHE A 238 -18.80 -11.22 9.78
N LEU A 239 -19.96 -11.40 9.18
CA LEU A 239 -21.23 -11.26 9.89
C LEU A 239 -21.43 -12.35 10.95
N HIS A 240 -21.01 -13.59 10.68
CA HIS A 240 -20.99 -14.66 11.70
C HIS A 240 -20.12 -14.27 12.89
N GLN A 241 -18.92 -13.73 12.63
CA GLN A 241 -18.01 -13.25 13.68
C GLN A 241 -18.66 -12.14 14.54
N LEU A 242 -19.36 -11.18 13.93
CA LEU A 242 -20.04 -10.12 14.69
C LEU A 242 -21.30 -10.59 15.41
N VAL A 243 -22.18 -11.31 14.72
CA VAL A 243 -23.51 -11.65 15.21
C VAL A 243 -23.47 -12.86 16.14
N ASP A 244 -22.92 -13.97 15.66
CA ASP A 244 -23.00 -15.25 16.36
C ASP A 244 -21.90 -15.41 17.42
N VAL A 245 -20.74 -14.77 17.22
CA VAL A 245 -19.61 -14.85 18.15
C VAL A 245 -19.54 -13.63 19.08
N ALA A 246 -19.53 -12.42 18.53
CA ALA A 246 -19.41 -11.19 19.33
C ALA A 246 -20.74 -10.74 19.97
N GLY A 247 -21.87 -11.29 19.54
CA GLY A 247 -23.19 -11.01 20.11
C GLY A 247 -23.81 -9.68 19.68
N VAL A 248 -23.37 -9.11 18.55
CA VAL A 248 -23.95 -7.89 17.98
C VAL A 248 -25.28 -8.25 17.31
N ALA A 249 -26.35 -7.51 17.59
CA ALA A 249 -27.61 -7.74 16.88
C ALA A 249 -27.45 -7.40 15.39
N ASP A 250 -27.95 -8.26 14.49
CA ASP A 250 -27.86 -8.02 13.05
C ASP A 250 -28.55 -6.72 12.60
N THR A 251 -29.59 -6.28 13.33
CA THR A 251 -30.26 -4.99 13.15
C THR A 251 -29.41 -3.76 13.48
N ASP A 252 -28.34 -3.94 14.25
CA ASP A 252 -27.40 -2.88 14.64
C ASP A 252 -26.21 -2.77 13.66
N ILE A 253 -26.19 -3.62 12.61
CA ILE A 253 -25.14 -3.64 11.59
C ILE A 253 -25.62 -3.00 10.29
N THR A 254 -24.86 -2.02 9.80
CA THR A 254 -25.07 -1.38 8.50
C THR A 254 -23.85 -1.54 7.60
N ILE A 255 -23.99 -2.26 6.49
CA ILE A 255 -22.99 -2.29 5.41
C ILE A 255 -23.25 -1.11 4.48
N TYR A 256 -22.24 -0.28 4.21
CA TYR A 256 -22.42 0.90 3.38
C TYR A 256 -21.29 1.19 2.38
N ASP A 257 -21.66 1.89 1.31
CA ASP A 257 -20.78 2.68 0.43
C ASP A 257 -21.60 3.86 -0.10
N ALA A 258 -21.18 5.09 0.16
CA ALA A 258 -21.93 6.30 -0.20
C ALA A 258 -21.90 6.63 -1.70
N THR A 259 -20.99 6.01 -2.45
CA THR A 259 -20.74 6.31 -3.87
C THR A 259 -21.22 5.19 -4.80
N ARG A 260 -21.31 3.97 -4.27
CA ARG A 260 -21.66 2.75 -5.01
C ARG A 260 -22.83 2.04 -4.37
N ALA A 261 -23.31 0.97 -5.01
CA ALA A 261 -24.41 0.17 -4.49
C ALA A 261 -23.98 -1.28 -4.34
N ALA A 262 -24.39 -1.91 -3.24
CA ALA A 262 -24.12 -3.32 -3.01
C ALA A 262 -24.80 -4.17 -4.12
N PRO A 263 -24.09 -5.13 -4.70
CA PRO A 263 -24.62 -5.98 -5.76
C PRO A 263 -25.64 -6.97 -5.22
N LYS A 264 -26.63 -7.35 -6.04
CA LYS A 264 -27.73 -8.22 -5.62
C LYS A 264 -27.28 -9.60 -5.08
N PRO A 265 -26.30 -10.31 -5.68
CA PRO A 265 -25.84 -11.59 -5.14
C PRO A 265 -25.37 -11.51 -3.68
N LEU A 266 -24.66 -10.44 -3.33
CA LEU A 266 -24.21 -10.19 -1.96
C LEU A 266 -25.39 -9.94 -1.01
N ILE A 267 -26.32 -9.06 -1.41
CA ILE A 267 -27.51 -8.74 -0.61
C ILE A 267 -28.36 -9.99 -0.37
N ASP A 268 -28.60 -10.79 -1.41
CA ASP A 268 -29.40 -12.01 -1.31
C ASP A 268 -28.74 -13.04 -0.38
N ALA A 269 -27.42 -13.23 -0.50
CA ALA A 269 -26.66 -14.14 0.36
C ALA A 269 -26.73 -13.72 1.83
N VAL A 270 -26.52 -12.43 2.13
CA VAL A 270 -26.58 -11.91 3.50
C VAL A 270 -27.99 -11.99 4.06
N ARG A 271 -29.02 -11.57 3.32
CA ARG A 271 -30.41 -11.58 3.81
C ARG A 271 -30.97 -12.97 4.07
N ALA A 272 -30.41 -14.00 3.44
CA ALA A 272 -30.79 -15.38 3.70
C ALA A 272 -30.38 -15.83 5.11
N VAL A 273 -29.36 -15.21 5.71
CA VAL A 273 -28.80 -15.60 7.03
C VAL A 273 -29.04 -14.51 8.09
N TYR A 274 -28.78 -13.25 7.76
CA TYR A 274 -28.86 -12.09 8.65
C TYR A 274 -29.81 -11.03 8.07
N PRO A 275 -31.14 -11.25 8.12
CA PRO A 275 -32.12 -10.37 7.48
C PRO A 275 -32.20 -8.96 8.08
N GLY A 276 -31.70 -8.75 9.31
CA GLY A 276 -31.64 -7.44 9.96
C GLY A 276 -30.56 -6.51 9.41
N VAL A 277 -29.54 -7.04 8.72
CA VAL A 277 -28.43 -6.23 8.20
C VAL A 277 -28.91 -5.26 7.13
N ARG A 278 -28.54 -4.00 7.30
CA ARG A 278 -28.92 -2.91 6.39
C ARG A 278 -27.84 -2.67 5.34
N PHE A 279 -28.25 -2.52 4.08
CA PHE A 279 -27.37 -2.13 2.98
C PHE A 279 -27.66 -0.68 2.58
N VAL A 280 -26.72 0.22 2.82
CA VAL A 280 -26.85 1.65 2.54
C VAL A 280 -25.92 2.05 1.38
N ALA A 281 -26.46 2.76 0.39
CA ALA A 281 -25.81 3.05 -0.88
C ALA A 281 -26.04 4.49 -1.35
N PHE A 282 -25.41 4.89 -2.44
CA PHE A 282 -25.68 6.19 -3.07
C PHE A 282 -27.18 6.42 -3.37
N VAL A 283 -27.88 5.45 -3.98
CA VAL A 283 -29.32 5.54 -4.30
C VAL A 283 -30.07 4.33 -3.78
N ALA A 284 -31.33 4.55 -3.36
CA ALA A 284 -32.27 3.48 -3.11
C ALA A 284 -32.52 2.67 -4.39
N SER A 285 -32.53 1.35 -4.24
CA SER A 285 -32.77 0.42 -5.34
C SER A 285 -33.86 -0.59 -4.98
N SER A 286 -34.61 -1.04 -5.98
CA SER A 286 -35.56 -2.16 -5.83
C SER A 286 -34.89 -3.47 -5.44
N THR A 287 -33.56 -3.58 -5.55
CA THR A 287 -32.78 -4.74 -5.09
C THR A 287 -32.61 -4.81 -3.58
N GLY A 288 -32.98 -3.76 -2.85
CA GLY A 288 -32.90 -3.72 -1.38
C GLY A 288 -31.82 -2.80 -0.82
N ASN A 289 -31.09 -2.05 -1.65
CA ASN A 289 -30.24 -0.96 -1.19
C ASN A 289 -31.11 0.19 -0.67
N ILE A 290 -30.74 0.76 0.46
CA ILE A 290 -31.32 1.95 1.08
C ILE A 290 -30.47 3.15 0.64
N ALA A 291 -31.09 4.28 0.29
CA ALA A 291 -30.34 5.50 0.02
C ALA A 291 -29.65 5.97 1.32
N HIS A 292 -28.39 6.37 1.24
CA HIS A 292 -27.72 7.01 2.37
C HIS A 292 -28.34 8.38 2.66
N GLU A 293 -28.26 8.75 3.92
CA GLU A 293 -28.59 10.09 4.40
C GLU A 293 -27.30 10.83 4.72
N ARG A 294 -27.35 12.16 4.72
CA ARG A 294 -26.22 13.01 5.12
C ARG A 294 -26.12 13.02 6.64
N GLY A 295 -24.92 12.81 7.15
CA GLY A 295 -24.54 13.12 8.52
C GLY A 295 -23.82 14.46 8.58
N GLU A 296 -22.77 14.50 9.39
CA GLU A 296 -21.92 15.67 9.57
C GLU A 296 -21.17 16.09 8.30
N GLN A 297 -20.98 17.41 8.13
CA GLN A 297 -20.20 17.98 7.04
C GLN A 297 -18.71 17.90 7.37
N ILE A 298 -17.91 17.43 6.41
CA ILE A 298 -16.45 17.34 6.55
C ILE A 298 -15.83 18.72 6.30
N ALA A 299 -14.92 19.12 7.18
CA ALA A 299 -14.07 20.29 7.00
C ALA A 299 -12.71 19.86 6.46
N PHE A 300 -12.53 19.85 5.13
CA PHE A 300 -11.23 19.53 4.56
C PHE A 300 -10.18 20.57 4.94
N SER A 301 -8.99 20.10 5.33
CA SER A 301 -7.87 20.94 5.78
C SER A 301 -7.35 21.88 4.69
N MET A 302 -7.65 21.60 3.43
CA MET A 302 -7.48 22.53 2.32
C MET A 302 -8.77 22.70 1.50
N PRO A 303 -8.99 23.90 0.92
CA PRO A 303 -10.10 24.11 0.00
C PRO A 303 -9.88 23.33 -1.31
N LEU A 304 -10.64 22.27 -1.50
CA LEU A 304 -10.54 21.32 -2.62
C LEU A 304 -11.08 21.88 -3.95
N THR A 305 -10.48 22.96 -4.46
CA THR A 305 -11.06 23.79 -5.54
C THR A 305 -10.37 23.62 -6.90
N LEU A 306 -9.35 22.77 -7.00
CA LEU A 306 -8.61 22.55 -8.26
C LEU A 306 -9.43 21.83 -9.34
N GLU A 307 -10.47 21.09 -8.96
CA GLU A 307 -11.38 20.47 -9.90
C GLU A 307 -12.45 21.48 -10.36
N ARG A 308 -12.80 21.50 -11.66
CA ARG A 308 -13.76 22.49 -12.22
C ARG A 308 -15.10 22.52 -11.50
N ARG A 309 -15.50 21.39 -10.91
CA ARG A 309 -16.72 21.21 -10.13
C ARG A 309 -16.43 20.86 -8.66
N GLY A 310 -15.18 21.03 -8.20
CA GLY A 310 -14.76 20.73 -6.83
C GLY A 310 -15.15 21.83 -5.84
N GLY A 311 -14.90 21.57 -4.56
CA GLY A 311 -15.15 22.50 -3.47
C GLY A 311 -16.61 22.50 -3.00
N ASN A 312 -17.40 21.50 -3.35
CA ASN A 312 -18.77 21.41 -2.87
C ASN A 312 -18.84 20.90 -1.42
N PRO A 313 -19.91 21.25 -0.68
CA PRO A 313 -20.20 20.66 0.62
C PRO A 313 -20.19 19.14 0.55
N THR A 314 -19.46 18.53 1.47
CA THR A 314 -19.21 17.10 1.52
C THR A 314 -19.48 16.60 2.92
N PHE A 315 -20.14 15.46 3.04
CA PHE A 315 -20.69 14.95 4.28
C PHE A 315 -20.30 13.49 4.48
N VAL A 316 -20.07 13.12 5.74
CA VAL A 316 -20.04 11.73 6.18
C VAL A 316 -21.46 11.16 6.04
N PRO A 317 -21.62 9.91 5.57
CA PRO A 317 -22.91 9.23 5.56
C PRO A 317 -23.44 9.04 6.98
N LYS A 318 -24.74 9.22 7.15
CA LYS A 318 -25.40 9.05 8.45
C LYS A 318 -25.17 7.67 9.09
N ALA A 319 -24.92 6.65 8.27
CA ALA A 319 -24.56 5.32 8.75
C ALA A 319 -23.27 5.33 9.60
N ALA A 320 -22.24 6.08 9.19
CA ALA A 320 -20.98 6.19 9.92
C ALA A 320 -21.07 7.20 11.08
N ASP A 321 -21.76 8.32 10.86
CA ASP A 321 -22.07 9.33 11.89
C ASP A 321 -22.81 8.71 13.10
N ASP A 322 -23.92 7.99 12.86
CA ASP A 322 -24.71 7.35 13.92
C ASP A 322 -24.03 6.12 14.56
N ALA A 323 -22.95 5.60 13.97
CA ALA A 323 -22.30 4.39 14.45
C ALA A 323 -21.43 4.65 15.67
N THR A 324 -21.37 3.63 16.52
CA THR A 324 -20.46 3.58 17.66
C THR A 324 -19.09 3.05 17.24
N TYR A 325 -19.08 2.09 16.32
CA TYR A 325 -17.89 1.49 15.74
C TYR A 325 -18.00 1.50 14.21
N LEU A 326 -16.88 1.78 13.54
CA LEU A 326 -16.70 1.59 12.12
C LEU A 326 -15.80 0.37 11.87
N ILE A 327 -16.08 -0.40 10.83
CA ILE A 327 -15.17 -1.42 10.32
C ILE A 327 -14.90 -1.11 8.85
N ASN A 328 -13.63 -1.00 8.48
CA ASN A 328 -13.22 -0.69 7.11
C ASN A 328 -12.90 -1.98 6.36
N VAL A 329 -13.79 -2.39 5.46
CA VAL A 329 -13.65 -3.62 4.65
C VAL A 329 -13.26 -3.22 3.23
N ALA A 330 -11.96 -3.22 2.98
CA ALA A 330 -11.36 -2.81 1.72
C ALA A 330 -11.10 -4.00 0.79
N ILE A 331 -10.66 -3.69 -0.43
CA ILE A 331 -10.11 -4.66 -1.38
C ILE A 331 -8.69 -4.22 -1.73
N MET A 332 -7.85 -5.15 -2.16
CA MET A 332 -6.46 -4.87 -2.58
C MET A 332 -6.33 -4.92 -4.11
N LYS A 333 -6.04 -3.78 -4.76
CA LYS A 333 -5.78 -3.72 -6.23
C LYS A 333 -5.11 -2.43 -6.68
N GLY A 334 -4.56 -2.41 -7.90
CA GLY A 334 -4.12 -1.19 -8.59
C GLY A 334 -5.28 -0.24 -8.96
N HIS A 335 -4.96 1.05 -9.14
CA HIS A 335 -5.93 2.10 -9.52
C HIS A 335 -5.29 3.16 -10.41
N ASP A 336 -5.94 3.56 -11.50
CA ASP A 336 -5.44 4.57 -12.46
C ASP A 336 -5.39 6.03 -11.92
N LEU A 337 -5.64 6.23 -10.63
CA LEU A 337 -5.72 7.58 -10.05
C LEU A 337 -4.84 7.66 -8.83
N ALA A 338 -5.19 6.93 -7.76
CA ALA A 338 -4.42 6.91 -6.52
C ALA A 338 -3.27 5.88 -6.53
N GLY A 339 -3.01 5.21 -7.67
CA GLY A 339 -2.07 4.10 -7.77
C GLY A 339 -2.62 2.79 -7.21
N VAL A 340 -3.29 2.84 -6.07
CA VAL A 340 -3.83 1.67 -5.36
C VAL A 340 -5.26 1.90 -4.86
N THR A 341 -5.98 0.80 -4.64
CA THR A 341 -7.19 0.69 -3.82
C THR A 341 -6.85 -0.22 -2.66
N VAL A 342 -6.84 0.36 -1.45
CA VAL A 342 -6.57 -0.27 -0.15
C VAL A 342 -7.43 0.44 0.92
N ALA A 343 -7.16 0.28 2.21
CA ALA A 343 -8.04 0.69 3.30
C ALA A 343 -8.25 2.21 3.40
N GLY A 344 -7.19 3.01 3.32
CA GLY A 344 -7.28 4.47 3.29
C GLY A 344 -8.05 4.96 2.07
N LYS A 345 -7.75 4.41 0.89
CA LYS A 345 -8.47 4.73 -0.34
C LYS A 345 -9.95 4.29 -0.30
N ASN A 346 -10.30 3.27 0.47
CA ASN A 346 -11.69 2.80 0.61
C ASN A 346 -12.60 3.87 1.22
N LEU A 347 -12.05 4.77 2.05
CA LEU A 347 -12.78 5.89 2.64
C LEU A 347 -13.22 6.93 1.59
N PHE A 348 -12.69 6.91 0.35
CA PHE A 348 -13.28 7.68 -0.75
C PHE A 348 -14.74 7.35 -1.00
N GLY A 349 -15.14 6.10 -0.76
CA GLY A 349 -16.53 5.69 -0.87
C GLY A 349 -17.35 6.06 0.38
N SER A 350 -16.75 6.69 1.38
CA SER A 350 -17.40 7.08 2.64
C SER A 350 -17.77 8.55 2.68
N ILE A 351 -17.84 9.21 1.52
CA ILE A 351 -18.27 10.60 1.42
C ILE A 351 -19.45 10.75 0.46
N SER A 352 -20.30 11.70 0.77
CA SER A 352 -21.35 12.19 -0.10
C SER A 352 -21.13 13.67 -0.36
N SER A 353 -21.41 14.14 -1.58
CA SER A 353 -21.27 15.55 -1.92
C SER A 353 -22.43 15.96 -2.82
N ASP A 354 -22.73 17.25 -2.79
CA ASP A 354 -23.75 17.84 -3.65
C ASP A 354 -23.12 18.52 -4.86
N TYR A 355 -23.83 18.54 -5.99
CA TYR A 355 -23.56 19.53 -7.03
C TYR A 355 -24.14 20.90 -6.64
N ALA A 356 -23.70 21.95 -7.34
CA ALA A 356 -24.31 23.28 -7.28
C ALA A 356 -25.83 23.18 -7.53
N GLY A 357 -26.64 23.35 -6.47
CA GLY A 357 -28.09 23.15 -6.49
C GLY A 357 -28.64 22.21 -5.40
N GLY A 358 -27.78 21.49 -4.67
CA GLY A 358 -28.16 20.64 -3.53
C GLY A 358 -28.53 19.19 -3.89
N GLU A 359 -28.36 18.80 -5.17
CA GLU A 359 -28.54 17.42 -5.63
C GLU A 359 -27.32 16.57 -5.28
N THR A 360 -27.54 15.44 -4.59
CA THR A 360 -26.50 14.46 -4.26
C THR A 360 -25.94 13.79 -5.53
N THR A 361 -24.64 13.47 -5.55
CA THR A 361 -23.99 12.78 -6.68
C THR A 361 -23.26 11.50 -6.30
N ASN A 362 -23.29 10.50 -7.20
CA ASN A 362 -22.50 9.26 -7.05
C ASN A 362 -21.01 9.49 -7.28
N ASN A 363 -20.64 10.65 -7.81
CA ASN A 363 -19.27 11.08 -8.00
C ASN A 363 -18.88 12.10 -6.93
N ALA A 364 -19.17 11.77 -5.67
CA ALA A 364 -18.87 12.62 -4.52
C ALA A 364 -17.39 13.03 -4.46
N PRO A 365 -16.39 12.15 -4.73
CA PRO A 365 -14.99 12.58 -4.80
C PRO A 365 -14.72 13.70 -5.81
N ALA A 366 -15.35 13.67 -7.00
CA ALA A 366 -15.22 14.76 -7.98
C ALA A 366 -15.87 16.06 -7.52
N ALA A 367 -17.07 15.94 -6.94
CA ALA A 367 -17.81 17.10 -6.45
C ALA A 367 -17.12 17.72 -5.22
N ALA A 368 -16.51 16.93 -4.35
CA ALA A 368 -15.64 17.42 -3.30
C ALA A 368 -14.39 18.08 -3.88
N GLY A 369 -13.87 17.57 -5.00
CA GLY A 369 -12.65 18.05 -5.66
C GLY A 369 -11.40 17.28 -5.25
N PHE A 370 -11.54 16.01 -4.89
CA PHE A 370 -10.47 15.13 -4.39
C PHE A 370 -9.44 14.77 -5.45
N HIS A 371 -9.87 14.58 -6.70
CA HIS A 371 -9.05 13.93 -7.72
C HIS A 371 -7.69 14.60 -7.89
N PRO A 372 -7.59 15.95 -8.01
CA PRO A 372 -6.30 16.60 -8.17
C PRO A 372 -5.35 16.46 -6.97
N TYR A 373 -5.89 16.19 -5.78
CA TYR A 373 -5.09 16.10 -4.55
C TYR A 373 -4.67 14.68 -4.20
N ALA A 374 -5.32 13.68 -4.77
CA ALA A 374 -4.99 12.27 -4.52
C ALA A 374 -4.47 11.53 -5.76
N SER A 375 -4.44 12.17 -6.93
CA SER A 375 -3.93 11.55 -8.15
C SER A 375 -2.41 11.47 -8.14
N VAL A 376 -1.89 10.32 -8.58
CA VAL A 376 -0.48 10.06 -8.86
C VAL A 376 -0.24 9.69 -10.33
N HIS A 377 -1.31 9.54 -11.13
CA HIS A 377 -1.27 9.26 -12.56
C HIS A 377 -2.07 10.29 -13.37
N ASP A 378 -1.72 10.45 -14.65
CA ASP A 378 -2.50 11.22 -15.63
C ASP A 378 -3.88 10.59 -15.87
N PHE A 379 -4.86 11.09 -15.12
CA PHE A 379 -6.27 10.82 -15.35
C PHE A 379 -6.77 11.74 -16.47
N GLY A 380 -6.55 11.31 -17.71
CA GLY A 380 -6.70 12.16 -18.89
C GLY A 380 -8.05 12.89 -19.03
N ASN A 381 -8.06 13.91 -19.90
CA ASN A 381 -9.19 14.77 -20.29
C ASN A 381 -10.37 14.04 -20.98
N GLY A 382 -10.90 12.98 -20.38
CA GLY A 382 -12.12 12.32 -20.82
C GLY A 382 -13.37 13.18 -20.56
N PRO A 383 -14.53 12.81 -21.12
CA PRO A 383 -15.80 13.53 -20.94
C PRO A 383 -16.28 13.65 -19.48
N SER A 384 -15.60 12.99 -18.53
CA SER A 384 -15.79 13.07 -17.08
C SER A 384 -15.24 14.35 -16.42
N GLY A 385 -14.47 15.19 -17.12
CA GLY A 385 -14.33 16.62 -16.75
C GLY A 385 -13.48 16.97 -15.51
N THR A 386 -12.43 16.21 -15.21
CA THR A 386 -11.28 16.76 -14.44
C THR A 386 -10.53 17.72 -15.37
N GLY A 387 -10.07 18.88 -14.90
CA GLY A 387 -9.46 19.92 -15.77
C GLY A 387 -8.23 19.47 -16.56
N ASP A 388 -7.64 20.38 -17.34
CA ASP A 388 -6.39 20.17 -18.11
C ASP A 388 -5.17 20.08 -17.17
N TRP A 389 -5.12 19.04 -16.34
CA TRP A 389 -4.06 18.82 -15.36
C TRP A 389 -3.17 17.68 -15.83
N ASP A 390 -1.87 17.95 -15.92
CA ASP A 390 -0.86 16.91 -16.07
C ASP A 390 -0.63 16.28 -14.70
N PHE A 391 -1.33 15.19 -14.40
CA PHE A 391 -1.19 14.48 -13.12
C PHE A 391 -0.02 13.47 -13.14
N ALA A 392 0.99 13.69 -13.98
CA ALA A 392 2.22 12.91 -13.92
C ALA A 392 2.94 13.13 -12.58
N GLY A 393 2.58 12.32 -11.57
CA GLY A 393 3.19 12.26 -10.25
C GLY A 393 2.92 13.50 -9.40
N ARG A 394 1.98 13.39 -8.46
CA ARG A 394 1.95 14.31 -7.32
C ARG A 394 3.26 14.16 -6.55
N ASP A 395 3.96 15.26 -6.29
CA ASP A 395 5.21 15.23 -5.52
C ASP A 395 4.98 14.71 -4.09
N MET A 396 5.98 14.02 -3.54
CA MET A 396 6.03 13.71 -2.11
C MET A 396 5.96 15.00 -1.28
N GLY A 397 5.37 14.93 -0.10
CA GLY A 397 5.22 16.10 0.77
C GLY A 397 4.23 17.12 0.23
N THR A 398 3.08 16.62 -0.22
CA THR A 398 1.97 17.48 -0.63
C THR A 398 0.68 17.00 -0.01
N TYR A 399 -0.21 17.94 0.31
CA TYR A 399 -1.50 17.67 0.95
C TYR A 399 -2.23 16.47 0.34
N ASN A 400 -2.77 15.56 1.14
CA ASN A 400 -3.62 14.49 0.61
C ASN A 400 -4.92 14.37 1.42
N PRO A 401 -6.10 14.54 0.81
CA PRO A 401 -7.38 14.50 1.54
C PRO A 401 -7.72 13.10 2.08
N ILE A 402 -6.98 12.05 1.70
CA ILE A 402 -7.08 10.74 2.39
C ILE A 402 -6.74 10.89 3.87
N VAL A 403 -5.75 11.72 4.20
CA VAL A 403 -5.31 11.94 5.58
C VAL A 403 -6.43 12.53 6.42
N ASP A 404 -7.18 13.49 5.85
CA ASP A 404 -8.39 14.02 6.51
C ASP A 404 -9.42 12.93 6.77
N LEU A 405 -9.66 12.02 5.82
CA LEU A 405 -10.62 10.94 6.01
C LEU A 405 -10.17 9.89 7.04
N ILE A 406 -8.87 9.58 7.10
CA ILE A 406 -8.30 8.69 8.13
C ILE A 406 -8.35 9.39 9.50
N GLY A 407 -8.11 10.70 9.56
CA GLY A 407 -8.14 11.47 10.80
C GLY A 407 -9.52 11.85 11.32
N HIS A 408 -10.53 11.88 10.44
CA HIS A 408 -11.88 12.35 10.79
C HIS A 408 -12.52 11.46 11.88
N ARG A 409 -13.13 12.09 12.89
CA ARG A 409 -13.66 11.42 14.08
C ARG A 409 -14.70 10.35 13.76
N ASP A 410 -15.57 10.60 12.79
CA ASP A 410 -16.64 9.65 12.40
C ASP A 410 -16.22 8.60 11.37
N LEU A 411 -14.98 8.68 10.88
CA LEU A 411 -14.41 7.73 9.93
C LEU A 411 -13.27 6.95 10.59
N GLY A 412 -12.01 7.31 10.36
CA GLY A 412 -10.90 6.58 10.97
C GLY A 412 -10.89 6.65 12.50
N GLY A 413 -11.35 7.76 13.11
CA GLY A 413 -11.50 7.89 14.57
C GLY A 413 -12.54 6.96 15.21
N LYS A 414 -13.41 6.32 14.42
CA LYS A 414 -14.33 5.27 14.87
C LYS A 414 -13.92 3.88 14.39
N THR A 415 -12.84 3.74 13.62
CA THR A 415 -12.51 2.47 12.96
C THR A 415 -11.88 1.49 13.95
N LEU A 416 -12.64 0.46 14.31
CA LEU A 416 -12.25 -0.62 15.20
C LEU A 416 -11.28 -1.61 14.55
N LEU A 417 -11.50 -1.88 13.26
CA LEU A 417 -10.83 -2.94 12.51
C LEU A 417 -10.73 -2.56 11.02
N TYR A 418 -9.55 -2.77 10.46
CA TYR A 418 -9.28 -2.73 9.03
C TYR A 418 -9.15 -4.16 8.51
N LEU A 419 -10.02 -4.54 7.58
CA LEU A 419 -10.06 -5.85 6.93
C LEU A 419 -9.87 -5.65 5.43
N VAL A 420 -8.86 -6.26 4.83
CA VAL A 420 -8.63 -6.18 3.37
C VAL A 420 -8.93 -7.53 2.73
N ASP A 421 -9.95 -7.54 1.87
CA ASP A 421 -10.26 -8.65 0.99
C ASP A 421 -9.30 -8.66 -0.19
N ALA A 422 -8.36 -9.61 -0.17
CA ALA A 422 -7.43 -9.88 -1.24
C ALA A 422 -7.61 -11.30 -1.78
N LEU A 423 -8.81 -11.89 -1.65
CA LEU A 423 -9.11 -13.20 -2.24
C LEU A 423 -8.94 -13.12 -3.76
N TYR A 424 -9.46 -12.04 -4.35
CA TYR A 424 -9.33 -11.68 -5.75
C TYR A 424 -8.84 -10.23 -5.87
N SER A 425 -7.93 -9.99 -6.81
CA SER A 425 -7.40 -8.66 -7.11
C SER A 425 -7.54 -8.42 -8.61
N THR A 426 -8.00 -7.23 -9.01
CA THR A 426 -7.94 -6.78 -10.42
C THR A 426 -6.73 -5.85 -10.60
N ARG A 427 -6.34 -5.58 -11.84
CA ARG A 427 -5.26 -4.61 -12.11
C ARG A 427 -5.72 -3.16 -12.03
N ARG A 428 -7.02 -2.95 -12.26
CA ARG A 428 -7.65 -1.62 -12.32
C ARG A 428 -9.01 -1.59 -11.61
N GLN A 429 -9.45 -0.39 -11.27
CA GLN A 429 -10.69 -0.12 -10.54
C GLN A 429 -11.97 -0.45 -11.32
N ASN A 430 -11.96 -0.34 -12.65
CA ASN A 430 -13.13 -0.52 -13.52
C ASN A 430 -13.06 -1.79 -14.39
N GLU A 431 -12.17 -2.73 -14.09
CA GLU A 431 -11.97 -3.96 -14.88
C GLU A 431 -12.62 -5.17 -14.21
N HIS A 432 -13.26 -6.01 -15.02
CA HIS A 432 -13.78 -7.30 -14.52
C HIS A 432 -12.62 -8.25 -14.24
N LEU A 433 -12.80 -9.14 -13.25
CA LEU A 433 -11.84 -10.20 -12.95
C LEU A 433 -11.63 -11.10 -14.17
N THR A 434 -10.36 -11.31 -14.50
CA THR A 434 -9.87 -12.19 -15.55
C THR A 434 -8.69 -13.02 -15.04
N ASN A 435 -8.40 -14.14 -15.70
CA ASN A 435 -7.22 -14.95 -15.35
C ASN A 435 -5.88 -14.22 -15.46
N GLY A 436 -5.84 -13.08 -16.17
CA GLY A 436 -4.64 -12.26 -16.20
C GLY A 436 -4.32 -11.62 -14.86
N ASP A 437 -5.31 -11.41 -14.00
CA ASP A 437 -5.14 -10.67 -12.75
C ASP A 437 -4.58 -11.52 -11.60
N ARG A 438 -4.31 -12.80 -11.88
CA ARG A 438 -3.65 -13.73 -10.95
C ARG A 438 -2.24 -13.28 -10.65
N PHE A 439 -1.83 -13.49 -9.40
CA PHE A 439 -0.50 -13.09 -8.97
C PHE A 439 0.51 -14.11 -9.48
N THR A 440 1.71 -13.66 -9.78
CA THR A 440 2.77 -14.47 -10.42
C THR A 440 3.98 -14.67 -9.50
N THR A 441 4.08 -13.86 -8.46
CA THR A 441 5.14 -13.94 -7.46
C THR A 441 4.86 -15.03 -6.42
N GLU A 442 5.92 -15.61 -5.84
CA GLU A 442 5.78 -16.50 -4.68
C GLU A 442 5.16 -15.74 -3.49
N PRO A 443 4.33 -16.36 -2.64
CA PRO A 443 3.93 -17.77 -2.63
C PRO A 443 2.74 -18.07 -3.55
N PHE A 444 2.21 -17.07 -4.26
CA PHE A 444 1.03 -17.22 -5.09
C PHE A 444 1.34 -18.09 -6.31
N GLY A 445 2.36 -17.72 -7.09
CA GLY A 445 2.77 -18.41 -8.32
C GLY A 445 1.80 -18.25 -9.49
N GLU A 446 2.26 -18.46 -10.73
CA GLU A 446 1.60 -18.07 -12.01
C GLU A 446 0.12 -18.48 -12.23
N LYS A 447 -0.46 -19.33 -11.39
CA LYS A 447 -1.82 -19.86 -11.57
C LYS A 447 -2.79 -19.52 -10.44
N ASN A 448 -2.37 -18.86 -9.37
CA ASN A 448 -3.22 -18.67 -8.21
C ASN A 448 -3.71 -17.22 -8.09
N TRP A 449 -4.92 -17.07 -7.58
CA TRP A 449 -5.39 -15.80 -7.06
C TRP A 449 -4.61 -15.44 -5.80
N PRO A 450 -4.53 -14.15 -5.41
CA PRO A 450 -3.81 -13.80 -4.19
C PRO A 450 -4.37 -14.53 -2.96
N SER A 451 -5.67 -14.90 -2.96
CA SER A 451 -6.27 -15.82 -1.99
C SER A 451 -5.89 -15.45 -0.55
N SER A 452 -5.93 -14.14 -0.26
CA SER A 452 -5.37 -13.57 0.95
C SER A 452 -6.39 -12.71 1.69
N ILE A 453 -6.19 -12.59 3.00
CA ILE A 453 -6.90 -11.63 3.86
C ILE A 453 -5.85 -10.91 4.71
N PHE A 454 -6.03 -9.61 4.91
CA PHE A 454 -5.22 -8.82 5.84
C PHE A 454 -6.09 -8.19 6.92
N LEU A 455 -5.58 -8.19 8.16
CA LEU A 455 -6.24 -7.54 9.30
C LEU A 455 -5.27 -6.65 10.07
N SER A 456 -5.76 -5.50 10.53
CA SER A 456 -4.99 -4.57 11.36
C SER A 456 -5.92 -3.67 12.17
N GLN A 457 -5.40 -3.11 13.27
CA GLN A 457 -5.99 -1.93 13.94
C GLN A 457 -5.25 -0.63 13.59
N ASP A 458 -4.13 -0.73 12.88
CA ASP A 458 -3.36 0.40 12.36
C ASP A 458 -3.66 0.61 10.86
N PRO A 459 -4.25 1.76 10.47
CA PRO A 459 -4.62 2.03 9.08
C PRO A 459 -3.41 2.15 8.15
N LEU A 460 -2.30 2.70 8.63
CA LEU A 460 -1.14 2.98 7.80
C LEU A 460 -0.31 1.71 7.62
N ALA A 461 -0.19 0.89 8.66
CA ALA A 461 0.54 -0.36 8.58
C ALA A 461 -0.09 -1.30 7.54
N VAL A 462 -1.42 -1.47 7.55
CA VAL A 462 -2.09 -2.37 6.60
C VAL A 462 -2.01 -1.89 5.16
N ASP A 463 -2.10 -0.58 4.94
CA ASP A 463 -1.96 0.00 3.61
C ASP A 463 -0.51 -0.10 3.09
N SER A 464 0.49 0.08 3.98
CA SER A 464 1.91 -0.12 3.66
C SER A 464 2.18 -1.57 3.21
N VAL A 465 1.66 -2.54 3.97
CA VAL A 465 1.79 -3.96 3.64
C VAL A 465 1.10 -4.28 2.32
N CYS A 466 -0.15 -3.86 2.13
CA CYS A 466 -0.87 -4.11 0.88
C CYS A 466 -0.18 -3.46 -0.33
N LEU A 467 0.37 -2.25 -0.17
CA LEU A 467 1.13 -1.56 -1.19
C LEU A 467 2.39 -2.33 -1.57
N ASP A 468 3.11 -2.87 -0.61
CA ASP A 468 4.31 -3.69 -0.83
C ASP A 468 3.98 -4.96 -1.64
N PHE A 469 2.90 -5.67 -1.30
CA PHE A 469 2.40 -6.81 -2.09
C PHE A 469 2.04 -6.41 -3.52
N LEU A 470 1.32 -5.30 -3.71
CA LEU A 470 0.94 -4.81 -5.03
C LEU A 470 2.17 -4.37 -5.85
N THR A 471 3.15 -3.72 -5.24
CA THR A 471 4.38 -3.25 -5.90
C THR A 471 5.24 -4.41 -6.38
N ALA A 472 5.35 -5.46 -5.54
CA ALA A 472 6.10 -6.66 -5.86
C ALA A 472 5.50 -7.46 -7.03
N GLU A 473 4.20 -7.36 -7.25
CA GLU A 473 3.49 -8.19 -8.23
C GLU A 473 3.62 -7.63 -9.67
N PRO A 474 4.19 -8.39 -10.63
CA PRO A 474 4.32 -7.98 -12.02
C PRO A 474 2.99 -7.62 -12.69
N THR A 475 1.92 -8.33 -12.35
CA THR A 475 0.61 -8.10 -12.97
C THR A 475 -0.04 -6.79 -12.54
N GLN A 476 0.35 -6.20 -11.40
CA GLN A 476 -0.15 -4.94 -10.87
C GLN A 476 0.60 -3.73 -11.47
N SER A 477 0.40 -3.49 -12.76
CA SER A 477 1.17 -2.49 -13.52
C SER A 477 0.86 -1.01 -13.18
N ASN A 478 -0.22 -0.75 -12.44
CA ASN A 478 -0.66 0.60 -12.11
C ASN A 478 0.00 1.15 -10.83
N VAL A 479 0.90 0.41 -10.19
CA VAL A 479 1.55 0.88 -8.94
C VAL A 479 2.82 1.64 -9.29
N HIS A 480 2.66 2.94 -9.55
CA HIS A 480 3.76 3.86 -9.88
C HIS A 480 3.42 5.30 -9.47
N GLY A 481 4.45 6.16 -9.42
CA GLY A 481 4.35 7.50 -8.82
C GLY A 481 4.45 7.43 -7.29
N ASN A 482 4.22 8.56 -6.62
CA ASN A 482 4.30 8.69 -5.16
C ASN A 482 3.02 8.18 -4.48
N VAL A 483 2.73 6.90 -4.67
CA VAL A 483 1.49 6.21 -4.20
C VAL A 483 1.34 6.20 -2.68
N ASP A 484 2.44 6.32 -1.97
CA ASP A 484 2.61 6.34 -0.51
C ASP A 484 2.64 7.76 0.09
N ASN A 485 2.46 8.82 -0.72
CA ASN A 485 2.50 10.20 -0.22
C ASN A 485 1.53 10.41 0.97
N TYR A 486 0.31 9.87 0.90
CA TYR A 486 -0.63 10.01 2.03
C TYR A 486 -0.21 9.24 3.28
N LEU A 487 0.59 8.16 3.14
CA LEU A 487 1.10 7.39 4.28
C LEU A 487 2.15 8.19 5.03
N HIS A 488 3.06 8.85 4.30
CA HIS A 488 4.04 9.77 4.88
C HIS A 488 3.36 10.96 5.59
N GLU A 489 2.38 11.57 4.94
CA GLU A 489 1.60 12.67 5.51
C GLU A 489 0.83 12.26 6.76
N ALA A 490 0.19 11.08 6.75
CA ALA A 490 -0.60 10.58 7.86
C ALA A 490 0.26 10.08 9.05
N ALA A 491 1.39 9.43 8.77
CA ALA A 491 2.30 8.94 9.81
C ALA A 491 2.94 10.10 10.57
N GLN A 492 3.09 11.25 9.93
CA GLN A 492 3.67 12.46 10.50
C GLN A 492 2.64 13.60 10.58
N ALA A 493 1.35 13.32 10.79
CA ALA A 493 0.31 14.35 10.68
C ALA A 493 0.46 15.52 11.68
N ASP A 494 1.24 15.35 12.75
CA ASP A 494 1.66 16.39 13.70
C ASP A 494 2.73 17.34 13.12
N ASN A 495 3.54 16.86 12.18
CA ASN A 495 4.53 17.65 11.44
C ASN A 495 4.73 17.06 10.02
N PRO A 496 3.72 17.19 9.14
CA PRO A 496 3.69 16.44 7.89
C PRO A 496 4.73 16.99 6.90
N PRO A 497 5.27 16.15 5.99
CA PRO A 497 6.26 16.59 5.01
C PRO A 497 5.79 17.75 4.12
N SER A 498 4.48 17.91 3.92
CA SER A 498 3.92 19.07 3.20
C SER A 498 4.04 20.41 3.94
N GLY A 499 4.37 20.40 5.23
CA GLY A 499 4.39 21.59 6.10
C GLY A 499 2.99 22.18 6.35
N LEU A 500 1.93 21.37 6.20
CA LEU A 500 0.54 21.79 6.44
C LEU A 500 0.07 21.33 7.82
N TYR A 501 -1.16 21.68 8.15
CA TYR A 501 -1.86 21.21 9.33
C TYR A 501 -3.13 20.50 8.90
N TYR A 502 -3.33 19.27 9.36
CA TYR A 502 -4.56 18.53 9.13
C TYR A 502 -5.51 18.74 10.31
N ASP A 503 -6.70 19.29 10.03
CA ASP A 503 -7.81 19.58 10.94
C ASP A 503 -9.13 19.22 10.21
N PRO A 504 -9.46 17.91 10.14
CA PRO A 504 -10.64 17.42 9.42
C PRO A 504 -11.98 17.83 10.08
N GLU A 505 -11.93 18.36 11.30
CA GLU A 505 -13.07 18.80 12.10
C GLU A 505 -13.31 20.31 11.98
N GLY A 506 -12.30 21.06 11.53
CA GLY A 506 -12.36 22.53 11.40
C GLY A 506 -12.47 23.23 12.75
N ASP A 507 -12.03 22.60 13.84
CA ASP A 507 -12.14 23.12 15.21
C ASP A 507 -10.84 23.75 15.74
N GLY A 508 -9.77 23.72 14.93
CA GLY A 508 -8.44 24.22 15.25
C GLY A 508 -7.51 23.18 15.88
N SER A 509 -7.97 21.95 16.10
CA SER A 509 -7.16 20.84 16.64
C SER A 509 -6.47 20.10 15.50
N THR A 510 -5.15 20.02 15.57
CA THR A 510 -4.38 19.30 14.55
C THR A 510 -4.28 17.81 14.86
N LEU A 511 -4.27 16.99 13.82
CA LEU A 511 -4.05 15.55 13.96
C LEU A 511 -2.67 15.22 14.54
N ASN A 512 -2.59 14.11 15.27
CA ASN A 512 -1.34 13.43 15.60
C ASN A 512 -1.09 12.29 14.59
N SER A 513 0.06 11.62 14.69
CA SER A 513 0.34 10.39 13.93
C SER A 513 -0.86 9.44 13.90
N LEU A 514 -1.29 9.06 12.69
CA LEU A 514 -2.44 8.20 12.46
C LEU A 514 -2.09 6.70 12.37
N GLY A 515 -0.80 6.34 12.47
CA GLY A 515 -0.32 4.96 12.39
C GLY A 515 1.17 4.91 12.09
N VAL A 516 1.72 3.70 11.92
CA VAL A 516 3.10 3.52 11.45
C VAL A 516 3.15 3.20 9.95
N HIS A 517 4.11 3.81 9.25
CA HIS A 517 4.42 3.53 7.86
C HIS A 517 5.89 3.14 7.70
N GLU A 518 6.16 2.13 6.89
CA GLU A 518 7.47 1.76 6.33
C GLU A 518 7.28 0.73 5.21
N HIS A 519 8.37 0.40 4.52
CA HIS A 519 8.43 -0.68 3.56
C HIS A 519 9.32 -1.83 4.04
N TRP A 520 8.99 -3.06 3.63
CA TRP A 520 9.75 -4.25 3.97
C TRP A 520 11.18 -4.24 3.38
N ASN A 521 12.02 -5.18 3.81
CA ASN A 521 13.34 -5.38 3.24
C ASN A 521 13.33 -5.80 1.76
N ASN A 522 12.51 -6.79 1.39
CA ASN A 522 12.37 -7.32 0.04
C ASN A 522 11.13 -8.24 -0.07
N PRO A 523 10.61 -8.51 -1.29
CA PRO A 523 9.37 -9.28 -1.49
C PRO A 523 9.49 -10.79 -1.22
N VAL A 524 10.70 -11.32 -0.97
CA VAL A 524 10.93 -12.73 -0.62
C VAL A 524 10.84 -12.92 0.88
N ASP A 525 11.60 -12.13 1.64
CA ASP A 525 11.68 -12.26 3.10
C ASP A 525 10.51 -11.54 3.81
N ARG A 526 10.01 -10.44 3.24
CA ARG A 526 8.87 -9.63 3.73
C ARG A 526 9.01 -9.22 5.19
N GLN A 527 10.22 -8.86 5.61
CA GLN A 527 10.48 -8.46 6.98
C GLN A 527 10.40 -6.94 7.12
N TYR A 528 9.51 -6.49 7.99
CA TYR A 528 9.43 -5.12 8.47
C TYR A 528 10.28 -4.94 9.73
N SER A 529 10.44 -3.69 10.18
CA SER A 529 11.28 -3.37 11.34
C SER A 529 10.82 -4.11 12.61
N GLY A 530 9.51 -4.26 12.82
CA GLY A 530 8.96 -5.05 13.93
C GLY A 530 9.31 -6.55 13.83
N ASN A 531 9.33 -7.14 12.63
CA ASN A 531 9.79 -8.52 12.44
C ASN A 531 11.29 -8.69 12.73
N LEU A 532 12.08 -7.63 12.54
CA LEU A 532 13.52 -7.59 12.79
C LEU A 532 13.88 -7.22 14.24
N GLY A 533 12.88 -6.96 15.10
CA GLY A 533 13.09 -6.53 16.49
C GLY A 533 13.51 -5.06 16.62
N ILE A 534 13.35 -4.26 15.57
CA ILE A 534 13.55 -2.81 15.61
C ILE A 534 12.26 -2.18 16.17
N PRO A 535 12.34 -1.42 17.29
CA PRO A 535 11.17 -0.85 17.92
C PRO A 535 10.42 0.14 17.02
N GLY A 536 9.10 0.21 17.20
CA GLY A 536 8.25 1.23 16.57
C GLY A 536 7.88 0.97 15.10
N GLY A 537 8.25 -0.19 14.55
CA GLY A 537 7.92 -0.57 13.18
C GLY A 537 6.72 -1.51 13.03
N ILE A 538 6.35 -1.76 11.77
CA ILE A 538 5.35 -2.73 11.35
C ILE A 538 5.80 -4.14 11.72
N GLU A 539 4.86 -4.96 12.18
CA GLU A 539 5.01 -6.41 12.31
C GLU A 539 4.06 -7.09 11.32
N LEU A 540 4.61 -7.71 10.26
CA LEU A 540 3.83 -8.63 9.43
C LEU A 540 3.73 -9.97 10.17
N PHE A 541 2.56 -10.29 10.70
CA PHE A 541 2.29 -11.49 11.49
C PHE A 541 1.58 -12.55 10.62
N ILE A 542 2.11 -13.78 10.64
CA ILE A 542 1.52 -14.92 9.91
C ILE A 542 1.17 -16.01 10.94
N PRO A 543 -0.11 -16.26 11.22
CA PRO A 543 -0.51 -17.26 12.21
C PRO A 543 0.04 -18.65 11.91
N GLY A 544 0.43 -19.38 12.95
CA GLY A 544 1.02 -20.72 12.82
C GLY A 544 2.46 -20.74 12.31
N GLN A 545 2.96 -19.65 11.70
CA GLN A 545 4.39 -19.49 11.47
C GLN A 545 5.03 -18.97 12.76
N SER A 546 5.93 -19.76 13.34
CA SER A 546 6.89 -19.20 14.29
C SER A 546 7.64 -18.07 13.56
N PRO A 547 7.94 -16.93 14.22
CA PRO A 547 8.76 -15.89 13.63
C PRO A 547 9.96 -16.56 12.97
N SER A 548 10.13 -16.34 11.65
CA SER A 548 11.07 -17.10 10.82
C SER A 548 12.33 -17.43 11.61
N THR A 549 12.45 -18.71 11.96
CA THR A 549 13.61 -19.27 12.67
C THR A 549 14.84 -19.30 11.77
N ALA A 550 14.77 -18.74 10.55
CA ALA A 550 15.93 -18.43 9.71
C ALA A 550 16.85 -17.33 10.30
N ILE A 551 16.46 -16.71 11.42
CA ILE A 551 17.35 -15.93 12.30
C ILE A 551 17.46 -16.53 13.72
N THR A 552 16.88 -17.70 13.99
CA THR A 552 17.04 -18.39 15.28
C THR A 552 18.30 -19.28 15.34
N GLU A 553 18.84 -19.73 14.21
CA GLU A 553 20.24 -20.25 14.18
C GLU A 553 21.28 -19.13 14.16
N ALA A 554 20.89 -17.89 13.85
CA ALA A 554 21.72 -16.69 14.05
C ALA A 554 21.54 -16.06 15.44
N ARG A 555 20.62 -16.55 16.27
CA ARG A 555 20.40 -16.09 17.65
C ARG A 555 21.43 -16.63 18.65
N GLN A 556 22.53 -17.20 18.15
CA GLN A 556 23.72 -17.50 18.93
C GLN A 556 25.00 -16.87 18.40
N VAL A 557 24.89 -15.78 17.63
CA VAL A 557 25.94 -14.78 17.56
C VAL A 557 25.24 -13.42 17.61
N ALA A 558 25.20 -12.82 18.81
CA ALA A 558 24.98 -11.38 18.90
C ALA A 558 25.89 -10.73 17.86
N ALA A 559 25.33 -10.01 16.88
CA ALA A 559 26.15 -9.27 15.94
C ALA A 559 26.98 -8.30 16.78
N THR A 560 28.24 -8.68 17.01
CA THR A 560 29.17 -7.89 17.78
C THR A 560 29.20 -6.51 17.13
N PRO A 561 28.87 -5.44 17.87
CA PRO A 561 28.94 -4.10 17.33
C PRO A 561 30.31 -3.90 16.69
N THR A 562 30.41 -3.29 15.52
CA THR A 562 31.73 -3.06 14.89
C THR A 562 32.40 -1.80 15.43
N SER A 563 31.70 -1.00 16.23
CA SER A 563 32.22 0.23 16.84
C SER A 563 31.51 0.61 18.14
N TRP A 564 32.12 1.55 18.87
CA TRP A 564 31.53 2.18 20.05
C TRP A 564 30.51 3.25 19.63
N ALA A 565 29.26 3.14 20.08
CA ALA A 565 28.20 4.13 19.90
C ALA A 565 27.54 4.50 21.23
N LEU A 566 26.97 5.70 21.32
CA LEU A 566 26.24 6.20 22.48
C LEU A 566 25.12 7.14 22.01
N GLY A 567 23.87 6.88 22.39
CA GLY A 567 22.69 7.66 22.04
C GLY A 567 21.75 7.81 23.24
N GLY A 568 20.77 8.72 23.12
CA GLY A 568 19.73 8.91 24.12
C GLY A 568 18.40 9.25 23.46
N TYR A 569 17.33 8.53 23.80
CA TYR A 569 15.98 8.75 23.30
C TYR A 569 14.93 8.57 24.41
N PRO A 570 13.89 9.42 24.49
CA PRO A 570 13.72 10.67 23.73
C PRO A 570 14.79 11.73 24.08
N ASN A 571 15.04 12.70 23.22
CA ASN A 571 15.95 13.82 23.48
C ASN A 571 15.63 15.02 22.56
N PRO A 572 15.05 16.14 23.07
CA PRO A 572 14.84 16.47 24.48
C PRO A 572 13.90 15.51 25.23
N PHE A 573 14.05 15.43 26.55
CA PHE A 573 13.31 14.47 27.38
C PHE A 573 12.64 15.12 28.60
N ASN A 574 11.51 14.55 29.04
CA ASN A 574 10.77 14.92 30.24
C ASN A 574 9.94 13.72 30.76
N PRO A 575 10.15 13.20 31.98
CA PRO A 575 11.30 13.40 32.87
C PRO A 575 12.46 12.44 32.57
N ALA A 576 12.29 11.42 31.72
CA ALA A 576 13.26 10.34 31.55
C ALA A 576 13.75 10.14 30.11
N VAL A 577 15.00 9.70 29.97
CA VAL A 577 15.67 9.33 28.72
C VAL A 577 16.29 7.95 28.85
N THR A 578 16.15 7.13 27.81
CA THR A 578 16.86 5.86 27.67
C THR A 578 18.15 6.09 26.91
N ILE A 579 19.28 5.82 27.57
CA ILE A 579 20.62 5.95 27.03
C ILE A 579 21.09 4.59 26.54
N THR A 580 21.33 4.46 25.24
CA THR A 580 21.78 3.23 24.59
C THR A 580 23.25 3.33 24.21
N TRP A 581 24.02 2.26 24.38
CA TRP A 581 25.40 2.19 23.92
C TRP A 581 25.76 0.84 23.33
N SER A 582 26.77 0.84 22.46
CA SER A 582 27.34 -0.38 21.90
C SER A 582 28.85 -0.42 22.16
N GLN A 583 29.38 -1.62 22.39
CA GLN A 583 30.82 -1.85 22.43
C GLN A 583 31.24 -3.09 21.61
N PRO A 584 32.31 -2.98 20.79
CA PRO A 584 32.76 -4.04 19.89
C PRO A 584 33.63 -5.11 20.55
N GLU A 585 34.18 -4.82 21.73
CA GLU A 585 35.13 -5.65 22.45
C GLU A 585 34.68 -5.72 23.91
N ALA A 586 34.94 -6.85 24.58
CA ALA A 586 34.72 -6.95 26.02
C ALA A 586 35.73 -6.08 26.78
N GLY A 587 35.31 -5.43 27.85
CA GLY A 587 36.16 -4.54 28.65
C GLY A 587 35.36 -3.79 29.71
N ALA A 588 36.05 -3.00 30.53
CA ALA A 588 35.42 -2.19 31.56
C ALA A 588 34.67 -1.03 30.92
N VAL A 589 33.40 -0.85 31.29
CA VAL A 589 32.54 0.23 30.82
C VAL A 589 32.11 1.09 31.99
N ARG A 590 32.19 2.41 31.81
CA ARG A 590 31.61 3.39 32.71
C ARG A 590 30.71 4.36 31.95
N LEU A 591 29.43 4.40 32.29
CA LEU A 591 28.45 5.37 31.80
C LEU A 591 28.07 6.35 32.92
N ALA A 592 28.39 7.62 32.72
CA ALA A 592 28.10 8.69 33.67
C ALA A 592 27.53 9.92 32.97
N VAL A 593 26.70 10.68 33.68
CA VAL A 593 26.11 11.95 33.21
C VAL A 593 26.79 13.11 33.89
N PHE A 594 27.08 14.16 33.14
CA PHE A 594 27.74 15.39 33.56
C PHE A 594 26.88 16.61 33.25
N ASP A 595 26.96 17.64 34.08
CA ASP A 595 26.36 18.94 33.78
C ASP A 595 27.20 19.76 32.77
N ALA A 596 26.72 20.97 32.44
CA ALA A 596 27.36 21.85 31.48
C ALA A 596 28.76 22.37 31.91
N ILE A 597 29.11 22.28 33.21
CA ILE A 597 30.44 22.68 33.72
C ILE A 597 31.38 21.48 33.91
N GLY A 598 30.93 20.27 33.55
CA GLY A 598 31.72 19.04 33.63
C GLY A 598 31.72 18.38 35.02
N GLN A 599 30.79 18.74 35.90
CA GLN A 599 30.57 18.03 37.17
C GLN A 599 29.74 16.78 36.90
N ARG A 600 30.19 15.62 37.42
CA ARG A 600 29.43 14.37 37.35
C ARG A 600 28.18 14.47 38.23
N VAL A 601 27.01 14.30 37.64
CA VAL A 601 25.71 14.37 38.34
C VAL A 601 25.11 12.99 38.60
N ALA A 602 25.32 12.02 37.69
CA ALA A 602 24.82 10.66 37.84
C ALA A 602 25.84 9.61 37.36
N LEU A 603 25.96 8.48 38.05
CA LEU A 603 26.62 7.26 37.55
C LEU A 603 25.55 6.21 37.25
N LEU A 604 25.39 5.87 35.97
CA LEU A 604 24.32 4.97 35.52
C LEU A 604 24.79 3.53 35.40
N HIS A 605 26.07 3.33 35.06
CA HIS A 605 26.64 2.00 34.90
C HIS A 605 28.16 1.99 35.12
N GLU A 606 28.69 0.98 35.80
CA GLU A 606 30.13 0.74 35.96
C GLU A 606 30.39 -0.77 36.17
N ALA A 607 30.77 -1.49 35.11
CA ALA A 607 31.04 -2.93 35.15
C ALA A 607 31.91 -3.41 33.97
N ASP A 608 32.50 -4.59 34.11
CA ASP A 608 33.07 -5.34 32.99
C ASP A 608 31.96 -5.98 32.16
N MET A 609 31.90 -5.65 30.88
CA MET A 609 30.83 -6.09 29.99
C MET A 609 31.40 -6.83 28.77
N THR A 610 30.65 -7.79 28.25
CA THR A 610 30.98 -8.46 26.98
C THR A 610 30.73 -7.53 25.79
N ALA A 611 31.24 -7.85 24.60
CA ALA A 611 30.88 -7.09 23.41
C ALA A 611 29.35 -7.18 23.17
N GLY A 612 28.69 -6.06 22.87
CA GLY A 612 27.23 -6.01 22.78
C GLY A 612 26.64 -4.59 22.84
N THR A 613 25.32 -4.52 22.70
CA THR A 613 24.52 -3.29 22.85
C THR A 613 23.74 -3.36 24.16
N TYR A 614 23.67 -2.23 24.86
CA TYR A 614 23.15 -2.11 26.21
C TYR A 614 22.36 -0.80 26.36
N GLU A 615 21.52 -0.74 27.39
CA GLU A 615 20.71 0.44 27.71
C GLU A 615 20.64 0.72 29.22
N ALA A 616 20.47 1.99 29.57
CA ALA A 616 20.23 2.47 30.92
C ALA A 616 19.28 3.67 30.88
N THR A 617 18.35 3.77 31.83
CA THR A 617 17.42 4.89 31.91
C THR A 617 17.91 5.94 32.89
N TRP A 618 17.75 7.22 32.57
CA TRP A 618 18.03 8.34 33.46
C TRP A 618 16.82 9.27 33.54
N ASP A 619 16.40 9.60 34.76
CA ASP A 619 15.18 10.38 35.08
C ASP A 619 15.46 11.85 35.41
N GLY A 620 16.66 12.34 35.06
CA GLY A 620 17.07 13.71 35.34
C GLY A 620 17.29 14.00 36.83
N THR A 621 17.65 12.98 37.62
CA THR A 621 18.08 13.13 39.02
C THR A 621 19.61 12.96 39.19
N ASP A 622 20.17 13.51 40.27
CA ASP A 622 21.56 13.25 40.66
C ASP A 622 21.71 11.96 41.49
N ASP A 623 22.95 11.54 41.80
CA ASP A 623 23.23 10.35 42.63
C ASP A 623 22.51 10.34 44.00
N ALA A 624 22.07 11.49 44.50
CA ALA A 624 21.34 11.62 45.77
C ALA A 624 19.81 11.61 45.56
N GLY A 625 19.34 11.32 44.35
CA GLY A 625 17.93 11.32 43.96
C GLY A 625 17.32 12.73 43.87
N ARG A 626 18.14 13.78 43.83
CA ARG A 626 17.64 15.16 43.77
C ARG A 626 17.34 15.54 42.32
N PRO A 627 16.19 16.17 42.05
CA PRO A 627 15.85 16.64 40.72
C PRO A 627 16.82 17.70 40.22
N LEU A 628 17.25 17.57 38.96
CA LEU A 628 18.08 18.56 38.28
C LEU A 628 17.22 19.57 37.49
N ALA A 629 17.76 20.75 37.22
CA ALA A 629 17.08 21.81 36.48
C ALA A 629 17.01 21.51 34.97
N SER A 630 16.05 22.13 34.25
CA SER A 630 16.04 22.12 32.78
C SER A 630 17.37 22.63 32.23
N GLY A 631 17.97 21.91 31.28
CA GLY A 631 19.32 22.22 30.83
C GLY A 631 19.96 21.14 29.96
N VAL A 632 21.20 21.41 29.58
CA VAL A 632 22.02 20.49 28.77
C VAL A 632 22.92 19.67 29.69
N TYR A 633 22.89 18.36 29.49
CA TYR A 633 23.72 17.38 30.16
C TYR A 633 24.51 16.58 29.13
N MET A 634 25.63 16.00 29.55
CA MET A 634 26.48 15.16 28.70
C MET A 634 26.56 13.77 29.29
N ALA A 635 26.05 12.77 28.57
CA ALA A 635 26.33 11.38 28.91
C ALA A 635 27.67 10.98 28.30
N LEU A 636 28.58 10.46 29.13
CA LEU A 636 29.92 10.03 28.77
C LEU A 636 30.04 8.53 29.04
N LEU A 637 30.37 7.79 27.98
CA LEU A 637 30.75 6.41 28.00
C LEU A 637 32.27 6.31 27.92
N SER A 638 32.91 5.64 28.88
CA SER A 638 34.36 5.43 28.94
C SER A 638 34.70 3.95 28.99
N GLY A 639 35.78 3.53 28.30
CA GLY A 639 36.35 2.19 28.42
C GLY A 639 37.88 2.14 28.40
N ASP A 640 38.46 1.10 29.03
CA ASP A 640 39.87 0.69 29.19
C ASP A 640 40.96 1.75 28.89
N GLY A 641 40.77 2.96 29.41
CA GLY A 641 41.78 4.01 29.54
C GLY A 641 42.04 4.92 28.34
N ARG A 642 41.41 4.75 27.17
CA ARG A 642 41.59 5.66 26.00
C ARG A 642 40.38 5.89 25.10
N ARG A 643 39.26 5.19 25.30
CA ARG A 643 38.09 5.26 24.42
C ARG A 643 36.94 5.96 25.14
N GLN A 644 36.40 7.02 24.52
CA GLN A 644 35.27 7.77 25.05
C GLN A 644 34.25 8.08 23.94
N ARG A 645 32.96 8.07 24.31
CA ARG A 645 31.85 8.60 23.51
C ARG A 645 31.03 9.52 24.39
N VAL A 646 30.60 10.63 23.80
CA VAL A 646 29.77 11.62 24.48
C VAL A 646 28.52 11.83 23.64
N THR A 647 27.36 11.88 24.30
CA THR A 647 26.12 12.35 23.69
C THR A 647 25.52 13.45 24.54
N ARG A 648 24.90 14.43 23.87
CA ARG A 648 24.25 15.57 24.51
C ARG A 648 22.81 15.18 24.85
N LEU A 649 22.38 15.41 26.08
CA LEU A 649 21.02 15.20 26.56
C LEU A 649 20.40 16.55 26.92
N THR A 650 19.14 16.79 26.55
CA THR A 650 18.42 18.04 26.84
C THR A 650 17.23 17.73 27.74
N LEU A 651 17.34 18.06 29.03
CA LEU A 651 16.26 17.92 30.00
C LEU A 651 15.34 19.14 29.92
N VAL A 652 14.05 18.89 29.73
CA VAL A 652 13.00 19.91 29.78
C VAL A 652 12.07 19.56 30.93
N ARG A 653 11.98 20.44 31.93
CA ARG A 653 10.99 20.38 33.01
C ARG A 653 9.99 21.50 32.91
#